data_AF-A0A3P8R5G8-F1
#
_entry.id   AF-A0A3P8R5G8-F1
#
_cell.length_a   1.000
_cell.length_b   1.000
_cell.length_c   1.000
_cell.angle_alpha   90.00
_cell.angle_beta   90.00
_cell.angle_gamma   90.00
#
_symmetry.space_group_name_H-M   'P 1'
#
loop_
_entity.id
_entity.type
_entity.pdbx_description
1 polymer ?
#
loop_
_entity_poly.entity_id
_entity_poly.type
_entity_poly.pdbx_seq_one_letter_code
_entity_poly.pdbx_strand_id
1 'polypeptide(L)'
;MLLNSVMQTARCPSDELSLTNCAIVSDKDQHFEQHVIVRNSAHKYVFTLKPHSSVNINTIAFSQAQVEILCAFILFFSAITVSNYTFDKSKQCVSSMTVEIDFLQKKHADSKAYDTDKMAAEVLQSFNNQAFSVGQQLVLSFCEKLFILVVKDMEAMDPSILRGGHGSGKKQKIDIGLLVANSQVIFEKAENSSVILAGKSKTRESRQSIISPDWNFERMGIGGLDKEFSDIFRRAFASRVFPPDIVEQMGCKHVKGILLYGPPGCGKTLMARQIGKMLKAREPKIVNGPEILNKYVGESEANIRKLFADAEDEQKRLGANSGLHIIIFDEIDAICKQRGSMAGSTGVHDTVVNQLLSKIDGVEQLNNILVIGMTNRPDLIDEALLRPGRLEVKMEIGLPDETGRIQILNIHTARMRENKLLASDVDVKELAVETKNYSGAELEGLVRAAQSTAMNRHIKASNTVEVNMETAEKLQVSRIDFMASLNNDIKPAFGTNQEDYASYIMNGIIRWGDPVSAALEDGELLVQQTKNSDRTPLVSVLLEGPPNSGKTALAAKISEDSQFPFIKICSPDKMIGHSEIAKCQAIKKIFEDAYKSQLSCVVVDDIERLLDYVPIGPRFSNMVLQALLVLLKKPPPKGRKLLIIGTTSRKDVLQEMEMLDAFSTTIHIPNISKVEQLMEAFELLGSFNEKERAMIAKAVQGQRLGIGIKKLLMLIEMAAQMDPDYRVRKFVSLLQEEGA
;
A
#
# COMPACT_ATOMS: atom_id res chain seq x y z
N MET A 1 66.10 -11.76 30.18
CA MET A 1 66.27 -13.17 29.77
C MET A 1 65.05 -13.93 30.25
N LEU A 2 64.13 -14.31 29.35
CA LEU A 2 63.00 -15.18 29.70
C LEU A 2 63.54 -16.62 29.79
N LEU A 3 63.62 -17.18 31.00
CA LEU A 3 63.84 -18.63 31.16
C LEU A 3 62.60 -19.33 30.60
N ASN A 4 62.74 -19.99 29.44
CA ASN A 4 61.74 -20.94 28.97
C ASN A 4 61.96 -22.24 29.74
N SER A 5 60.98 -22.65 30.54
CA SER A 5 61.01 -23.91 31.29
C SER A 5 60.13 -24.94 30.58
N VAL A 6 60.63 -26.16 30.44
CA VAL A 6 59.86 -27.27 29.87
C VAL A 6 59.18 -28.01 31.01
N MET A 7 57.83 -28.07 30.99
CA MET A 7 57.02 -28.68 32.05
C MET A 7 56.19 -29.83 31.48
N GLN A 8 55.89 -30.85 32.30
CA GLN A 8 54.98 -31.92 31.89
C GLN A 8 53.52 -31.59 32.23
N THR A 9 52.59 -31.92 31.33
CA THR A 9 51.16 -31.73 31.58
C THR A 9 50.59 -32.82 32.49
N ALA A 10 49.75 -32.44 33.44
CA ALA A 10 49.03 -33.35 34.33
C ALA A 10 47.52 -33.05 34.32
N ARG A 11 46.71 -33.95 34.87
CA ARG A 11 45.27 -33.72 35.03
C ARG A 11 45.00 -32.90 36.30
N CYS A 12 44.03 -31.98 36.21
CA CYS A 12 43.51 -31.26 37.36
C CYS A 12 43.14 -32.20 38.53
N PRO A 13 43.59 -31.94 39.77
CA PRO A 13 43.34 -32.83 40.92
C PRO A 13 41.89 -32.89 41.41
N SER A 14 41.11 -31.83 41.20
CA SER A 14 39.71 -31.76 41.68
C SER A 14 38.81 -30.98 40.71
N ASP A 15 37.51 -31.28 40.78
CA ASP A 15 36.50 -30.59 39.96
C ASP A 15 36.32 -29.12 40.39
N GLU A 16 36.52 -28.79 41.67
CA GLU A 16 36.50 -27.42 42.16
C GLU A 16 37.60 -26.57 41.52
N LEU A 17 38.82 -27.13 41.41
CA LEU A 17 39.93 -26.44 40.76
C LEU A 17 39.71 -26.33 39.25
N SER A 18 38.99 -27.27 38.64
CA SER A 18 38.59 -27.23 37.22
C SER A 18 37.73 -26.01 36.88
N LEU A 19 36.88 -25.56 37.82
CA LEU A 19 36.01 -24.38 37.66
C LEU A 19 36.75 -23.05 37.78
N THR A 20 37.97 -23.03 38.32
CA THR A 20 38.73 -21.78 38.55
C THR A 20 39.44 -21.24 37.32
N ASN A 21 39.47 -21.98 36.21
CA ASN A 21 40.22 -21.66 34.99
C ASN A 21 41.71 -21.31 35.21
N CYS A 22 42.30 -21.75 36.33
CA CYS A 22 43.73 -21.59 36.62
C CYS A 22 44.51 -22.83 36.18
N ALA A 23 45.76 -22.64 35.75
CA ALA A 23 46.71 -23.73 35.59
C ALA A 23 47.35 -24.02 36.95
N ILE A 24 47.39 -25.29 37.36
CA ILE A 24 47.72 -25.65 38.74
C ILE A 24 49.16 -26.12 38.79
N VAL A 25 49.94 -25.51 39.68
CA VAL A 25 51.38 -25.76 39.85
C VAL A 25 51.68 -26.24 41.27
N SER A 26 52.85 -26.86 41.46
CA SER A 26 53.30 -27.25 42.80
C SER A 26 53.69 -26.03 43.63
N ASP A 27 53.35 -26.02 44.92
CA ASP A 27 53.75 -24.96 45.88
C ASP A 27 55.29 -24.81 45.98
N LYS A 28 56.03 -25.84 45.52
CA LYS A 28 57.50 -25.91 45.58
C LYS A 28 58.19 -25.30 44.36
N ASP A 29 57.45 -24.92 43.31
CA ASP A 29 57.99 -24.32 42.09
C ASP A 29 58.10 -22.79 42.22
N GLN A 30 59.15 -22.29 42.89
CA GLN A 30 59.36 -20.85 43.17
C GLN A 30 59.77 -20.00 41.95
N HIS A 31 59.87 -20.58 40.75
CA HIS A 31 60.40 -19.91 39.55
C HIS A 31 59.34 -19.18 38.70
N PHE A 32 58.05 -19.41 38.98
CA PHE A 32 56.95 -18.86 38.18
C PHE A 32 56.30 -17.64 38.83
N GLU A 33 56.04 -16.62 38.01
CA GLU A 33 55.20 -15.48 38.39
C GLU A 33 53.71 -15.85 38.33
N GLN A 34 52.83 -14.93 38.73
CA GLN A 34 51.37 -15.15 38.79
C GLN A 34 50.73 -15.61 37.46
N HIS A 35 51.32 -15.26 36.32
CA HIS A 35 50.81 -15.60 35.00
C HIS A 35 51.90 -16.17 34.10
N VAL A 36 51.53 -17.17 33.29
CA VAL A 36 52.44 -17.83 32.37
C VAL A 36 51.85 -17.94 30.98
N ILE A 37 52.71 -17.87 29.98
CA ILE A 37 52.35 -18.16 28.59
C ILE A 37 52.79 -19.58 28.25
N VAL A 38 51.82 -20.38 27.80
CA VAL A 38 52.01 -21.74 27.32
C VAL A 38 52.02 -21.71 25.80
N ARG A 39 53.10 -22.21 25.21
CA ARG A 39 53.25 -22.28 23.74
C ARG A 39 53.07 -23.72 23.28
N ASN A 40 52.12 -23.93 22.38
CA ASN A 40 52.02 -25.12 21.54
C ASN A 40 52.41 -24.75 20.09
N SER A 41 52.71 -25.72 19.24
CA SER A 41 53.26 -25.58 17.87
C SER A 41 52.51 -24.62 16.95
N ALA A 42 51.26 -24.25 17.26
CA ALA A 42 50.44 -23.31 16.47
C ALA A 42 49.82 -22.14 17.27
N HIS A 43 49.66 -22.24 18.59
CA HIS A 43 48.91 -21.26 19.39
C HIS A 43 49.60 -20.88 20.71
N LYS A 44 49.33 -19.65 21.16
CA LYS A 44 49.84 -19.09 22.41
C LYS A 44 48.66 -18.77 23.32
N TYR A 45 48.61 -19.42 24.48
CA TYR A 45 47.58 -19.15 25.50
C TYR A 45 48.25 -18.70 26.79
N VAL A 46 47.62 -17.74 27.47
CA VAL A 46 48.09 -17.25 28.77
C VAL A 46 47.17 -17.79 29.86
N PHE A 47 47.76 -18.40 30.88
CA PHE A 47 47.05 -18.95 32.03
C PHE A 47 47.51 -18.30 33.32
N THR A 48 46.60 -18.20 34.28
CA THR A 48 46.89 -17.77 35.66
C THR A 48 47.27 -18.99 36.47
N LEU A 49 48.34 -18.87 37.26
CA LEU A 49 48.81 -19.98 38.09
C LEU A 49 48.12 -20.00 39.46
N LYS A 50 47.73 -21.19 39.91
CA LYS A 50 47.27 -21.44 41.28
C LYS A 50 48.10 -22.56 41.91
N PRO A 51 48.77 -22.31 43.04
CA PRO A 51 49.61 -23.31 43.69
C PRO A 51 48.73 -24.32 44.45
N HIS A 52 49.07 -25.62 44.36
CA HIS A 52 48.40 -26.70 45.09
C HIS A 52 49.38 -27.82 45.49
N SER A 53 49.23 -28.33 46.71
CA SER A 53 50.14 -29.29 47.33
C SER A 53 50.12 -30.70 46.70
N SER A 54 49.07 -31.04 45.94
CA SER A 54 48.92 -32.35 45.29
C SER A 54 49.59 -32.47 43.91
N VAL A 55 50.24 -31.41 43.42
CA VAL A 55 50.91 -31.40 42.12
C VAL A 55 52.42 -31.62 42.30
N ASN A 56 52.99 -32.49 41.46
CA ASN A 56 54.41 -32.81 41.50
C ASN A 56 55.27 -31.65 40.98
N ILE A 57 56.52 -31.58 41.44
CA ILE A 57 57.51 -30.59 40.97
C ILE A 57 57.74 -30.80 39.47
N ASN A 58 57.84 -29.71 38.70
CA ASN A 58 57.98 -29.69 37.23
C ASN A 58 56.76 -30.20 36.44
N THR A 59 55.56 -30.28 37.06
CA THR A 59 54.31 -30.58 36.35
C THR A 59 53.29 -29.46 36.47
N ILE A 60 52.51 -29.23 35.41
CA ILE A 60 51.40 -28.28 35.37
C ILE A 60 50.12 -29.05 35.07
N ALA A 61 49.17 -28.96 36.00
CA ALA A 61 47.88 -29.59 35.84
C ALA A 61 46.87 -28.66 35.15
N PHE A 62 46.20 -29.17 34.11
CA PHE A 62 45.16 -28.46 33.36
C PHE A 62 43.80 -29.14 33.54
N SER A 63 42.73 -28.34 33.46
CA SER A 63 41.36 -28.84 33.40
C SER A 63 41.01 -29.44 32.04
N GLN A 64 39.96 -30.24 31.96
CA GLN A 64 39.52 -30.87 30.70
C GLN A 64 39.24 -29.83 29.60
N ALA A 65 38.57 -28.72 29.95
CA ALA A 65 38.30 -27.63 29.02
C ALA A 65 39.57 -26.94 28.52
N GLN A 66 40.59 -26.78 29.38
CA GLN A 66 41.88 -26.21 29.02
C GLN A 66 42.70 -27.12 28.10
N VAL A 67 42.63 -28.44 28.33
CA VAL A 67 43.32 -29.46 27.51
C VAL A 67 42.74 -29.51 26.09
N GLU A 68 41.42 -29.36 25.96
CA GLU A 68 40.72 -29.38 24.66
C GLU A 68 41.16 -28.21 23.75
N ILE A 69 41.30 -27.00 24.32
CA ILE A 69 41.77 -25.78 23.62
C ILE A 69 43.24 -25.90 23.18
N LEU A 70 44.07 -26.54 24.00
CA LEU A 70 45.49 -26.70 23.72
C LEU A 70 45.74 -27.69 22.56
N CYS A 71 44.70 -28.28 21.96
CA CYS A 71 44.79 -29.42 21.02
C CYS A 71 45.67 -30.55 21.57
N ALA A 72 45.75 -30.68 22.89
CA ALA A 72 46.54 -31.70 23.56
C ALA A 72 45.69 -32.98 23.74
N PHE A 73 45.11 -33.48 22.64
CA PHE A 73 44.58 -34.84 22.61
C PHE A 73 45.71 -35.89 22.63
N ILE A 74 46.97 -35.44 22.53
CA ILE A 74 48.16 -36.28 22.60
C ILE A 74 48.69 -36.24 24.04
N LEU A 75 48.08 -37.10 24.87
CA LEU A 75 48.50 -37.54 26.21
C LEU A 75 48.73 -36.43 27.25
N PHE A 76 48.00 -36.52 28.38
CA PHE A 76 48.56 -36.13 29.69
C PHE A 76 50.00 -36.65 29.75
N PHE A 77 50.97 -35.85 30.20
CA PHE A 77 52.43 -36.09 30.16
C PHE A 77 53.19 -35.62 28.91
N SER A 78 52.59 -34.82 28.03
CA SER A 78 53.32 -34.10 26.98
C SER A 78 54.15 -32.94 27.56
N ALA A 79 55.35 -32.72 26.99
CA ALA A 79 56.23 -31.63 27.39
C ALA A 79 55.80 -30.31 26.71
N ILE A 80 55.46 -29.31 27.50
CA ILE A 80 55.07 -27.98 27.04
C ILE A 80 56.12 -26.94 27.42
N THR A 81 56.31 -25.94 26.56
CA THR A 81 57.19 -24.80 26.87
C THR A 81 56.40 -23.72 27.58
N VAL A 82 56.82 -23.38 28.79
CA VAL A 82 56.19 -22.38 29.64
C VAL A 82 57.18 -21.26 29.93
N SER A 83 56.71 -20.02 29.84
CA SER A 83 57.51 -18.84 30.17
C SER A 83 56.67 -17.85 30.98
N ASN A 84 57.32 -17.10 31.87
CA ASN A 84 56.65 -16.08 32.67
C ASN A 84 56.09 -14.99 31.76
N TYR A 85 54.90 -14.50 32.10
CA TYR A 85 54.22 -13.46 31.35
C TYR A 85 53.79 -12.32 32.26
N THR A 86 54.44 -11.17 32.11
CA THR A 86 54.07 -9.93 32.80
C THR A 86 53.11 -9.10 31.94
N PHE A 87 51.94 -8.78 32.47
CA PHE A 87 50.97 -7.92 31.80
C PHE A 87 51.38 -6.44 31.82
N ASP A 88 51.22 -5.76 30.69
CA ASP A 88 51.22 -4.29 30.65
C ASP A 88 49.83 -3.78 31.07
N LYS A 89 49.71 -3.42 32.35
CA LYS A 89 48.47 -2.90 32.96
C LYS A 89 47.90 -1.66 32.26
N SER A 90 48.69 -0.96 31.43
CA SER A 90 48.22 0.21 30.70
C SER A 90 47.48 -0.10 29.40
N LYS A 91 47.69 -1.29 28.82
CA LYS A 91 47.17 -1.66 27.49
C LYS A 91 46.43 -2.99 27.44
N GLN A 92 46.62 -3.84 28.45
CA GLN A 92 46.10 -5.22 28.45
C GLN A 92 45.07 -5.47 29.54
N CYS A 93 44.62 -4.43 30.26
CA CYS A 93 43.46 -4.53 31.13
C CYS A 93 42.19 -4.56 30.30
N VAL A 94 41.37 -5.60 30.50
CA VAL A 94 40.12 -5.78 29.76
C VAL A 94 39.11 -4.75 30.23
N SER A 95 38.57 -3.97 29.31
CA SER A 95 37.40 -3.12 29.55
C SER A 95 36.11 -3.87 29.28
N SER A 96 36.06 -4.64 28.21
CA SER A 96 34.90 -5.44 27.84
C SER A 96 35.31 -6.78 27.28
N MET A 97 34.62 -7.85 27.68
CA MET A 97 34.85 -9.21 27.21
C MET A 97 33.55 -9.80 26.70
N THR A 98 33.51 -10.19 25.43
CA THR A 98 32.36 -10.89 24.83
C THR A 98 32.60 -12.39 24.90
N VAL A 99 31.64 -13.11 25.49
CA VAL A 99 31.74 -14.55 25.75
C VAL A 99 30.53 -15.26 25.18
N GLU A 100 30.78 -16.28 24.35
CA GLU A 100 29.75 -17.19 23.85
C GLU A 100 29.39 -18.21 24.94
N ILE A 101 28.11 -18.41 25.23
CA ILE A 101 27.61 -19.31 26.27
C ILE A 101 26.76 -20.46 25.68
N ASP A 102 27.02 -21.68 26.15
CA ASP A 102 26.19 -22.87 25.93
C ASP A 102 26.15 -23.77 27.18
N PHE A 103 25.21 -24.72 27.24
CA PHE A 103 25.19 -25.75 28.28
C PHE A 103 26.34 -26.74 28.08
N LEU A 104 27.14 -27.00 29.11
CA LEU A 104 28.21 -28.00 29.04
C LEU A 104 27.65 -29.41 28.75
N GLN A 105 26.50 -29.73 29.34
CA GLN A 105 25.78 -30.99 29.10
C GLN A 105 24.41 -30.72 28.49
N LYS A 106 24.27 -30.95 27.19
CA LYS A 106 23.01 -30.73 26.44
C LYS A 106 21.81 -31.51 26.97
N LYS A 107 22.03 -32.60 27.72
CA LYS A 107 20.97 -33.38 28.40
C LYS A 107 20.27 -32.62 29.53
N HIS A 108 20.92 -31.61 30.11
CA HIS A 108 20.40 -30.79 31.22
C HIS A 108 19.92 -29.41 30.77
N ALA A 109 19.76 -29.21 29.46
CA ALA A 109 19.22 -27.97 28.90
C ALA A 109 17.78 -27.76 29.39
N ASP A 110 17.48 -26.54 29.84
CA ASP A 110 16.14 -26.12 30.21
C ASP A 110 15.75 -24.82 29.50
N SER A 111 14.45 -24.49 29.59
CA SER A 111 13.85 -23.29 29.03
C SER A 111 13.78 -22.12 30.03
N LYS A 112 14.57 -22.15 31.12
CA LYS A 112 14.59 -21.06 32.09
C LYS A 112 15.42 -19.88 31.55
N ALA A 113 14.96 -18.67 31.84
CA ALA A 113 15.71 -17.46 31.54
C ALA A 113 16.78 -17.21 32.62
N TYR A 114 18.03 -17.01 32.19
CA TYR A 114 19.17 -16.72 33.07
C TYR A 114 19.49 -15.23 33.07
N ASP A 115 19.64 -14.66 34.26
CA ASP A 115 19.93 -13.24 34.47
C ASP A 115 21.43 -12.95 34.21
N THR A 116 21.70 -12.40 33.04
CA THR A 116 23.04 -12.05 32.55
C THR A 116 23.77 -11.05 33.44
N ASP A 117 23.07 -10.17 34.16
CA ASP A 117 23.72 -9.18 35.03
C ASP A 117 24.27 -9.87 36.29
N LYS A 118 23.52 -10.83 36.83
CA LYS A 118 24.00 -11.69 37.94
C LYS A 118 25.10 -12.65 37.49
N MET A 119 24.97 -13.23 36.29
CA MET A 119 26.01 -14.09 35.73
C MET A 119 27.31 -13.32 35.47
N ALA A 120 27.23 -12.08 34.98
CA ALA A 120 28.40 -11.23 34.79
C ALA A 120 29.09 -10.93 36.12
N ALA A 121 28.31 -10.62 37.17
CA ALA A 121 28.84 -10.42 38.51
C ALA A 121 29.55 -11.68 39.06
N GLU A 122 28.96 -12.86 38.84
CA GLU A 122 29.55 -14.15 39.25
C GLU A 122 30.86 -14.44 38.51
N VAL A 123 30.92 -14.17 37.19
CA VAL A 123 32.14 -14.29 36.38
C VAL A 123 33.22 -13.35 36.90
N LEU A 124 32.88 -12.09 37.17
CA LEU A 124 33.84 -11.12 37.71
C LEU A 124 34.33 -11.50 39.11
N GLN A 125 33.46 -12.06 39.95
CA GLN A 125 33.81 -12.53 41.29
C GLN A 125 34.72 -13.77 41.24
N SER A 126 34.40 -14.74 40.39
CA SER A 126 35.11 -16.01 40.29
C SER A 126 36.45 -15.88 39.55
N PHE A 127 36.53 -15.00 38.56
CA PHE A 127 37.68 -14.89 37.65
C PHE A 127 38.43 -13.54 37.75
N ASN A 128 38.30 -12.83 38.87
CA ASN A 128 39.03 -11.58 39.08
C ASN A 128 40.55 -11.77 39.01
N ASN A 129 41.26 -10.82 38.37
CA ASN A 129 42.70 -10.85 38.16
C ASN A 129 43.20 -12.11 37.44
N GLN A 130 42.39 -12.69 36.54
CA GLN A 130 42.81 -13.80 35.71
C GLN A 130 43.10 -13.37 34.27
N ALA A 131 44.08 -14.04 33.68
CA ALA A 131 44.44 -13.93 32.27
C ALA A 131 43.43 -14.67 31.38
N PHE A 132 42.98 -13.99 30.32
CA PHE A 132 42.16 -14.57 29.26
C PHE A 132 42.79 -14.33 27.90
N SER A 133 42.58 -15.27 26.98
CA SER A 133 42.96 -15.18 25.57
C SER A 133 41.74 -15.39 24.68
N VAL A 134 41.68 -14.73 23.52
CA VAL A 134 40.60 -14.93 22.56
C VAL A 134 40.61 -16.40 22.09
N GLY A 135 39.43 -17.02 22.06
CA GLY A 135 39.23 -18.45 21.79
C GLY A 135 39.33 -19.37 23.01
N GLN A 136 39.69 -18.84 24.19
CA GLN A 136 39.77 -19.65 25.40
C GLN A 136 38.36 -20.06 25.88
N GLN A 137 38.18 -21.35 26.14
CA GLN A 137 37.01 -21.92 26.77
C GLN A 137 37.21 -22.03 28.28
N LEU A 138 36.14 -21.78 29.04
CA LEU A 138 36.09 -21.97 30.48
C LEU A 138 34.71 -22.51 30.89
N VAL A 139 34.64 -23.05 32.11
CA VAL A 139 33.40 -23.60 32.67
C VAL A 139 32.94 -22.70 33.81
N LEU A 140 31.69 -22.26 33.75
CA LEU A 140 31.06 -21.49 34.82
C LEU A 140 29.98 -22.35 35.49
N SER A 141 29.98 -22.38 36.83
CA SER A 141 28.85 -22.89 37.60
C SER A 141 27.92 -21.75 37.96
N PHE A 142 26.65 -21.83 37.58
CA PHE A 142 25.63 -20.84 37.93
C PHE A 142 24.30 -21.54 38.19
N CYS A 143 23.66 -21.27 39.35
CA CYS A 143 22.41 -21.90 39.77
C CYS A 143 22.41 -23.44 39.64
N GLU A 144 23.47 -24.10 40.14
CA GLU A 144 23.68 -25.56 40.09
C GLU A 144 23.79 -26.16 38.67
N LYS A 145 24.02 -25.32 37.65
CA LYS A 145 24.28 -25.74 36.28
C LYS A 145 25.65 -25.36 35.79
N LEU A 146 26.18 -26.17 34.87
CA LEU A 146 27.48 -25.96 34.25
C LEU A 146 27.29 -25.42 32.83
N PHE A 147 27.86 -24.25 32.61
CA PHE A 147 27.92 -23.59 31.32
C PHE A 147 29.34 -23.66 30.77
N ILE A 148 29.44 -23.86 29.46
CA ILE A 148 30.69 -23.65 28.73
C ILE A 148 30.67 -22.24 28.14
N LEU A 149 31.75 -21.53 28.36
CA LEU A 149 31.94 -20.13 28.02
C LEU A 149 33.16 -20.03 27.09
N VAL A 150 33.01 -19.42 25.92
CA VAL A 150 34.11 -19.24 24.96
C VAL A 150 34.36 -17.76 24.73
N VAL A 151 35.57 -17.28 25.03
CA VAL A 151 35.94 -15.87 24.83
C VAL A 151 36.02 -15.59 23.32
N LYS A 152 35.16 -14.69 22.81
CA LYS A 152 35.11 -14.32 21.38
C LYS A 152 35.92 -13.08 21.06
N ASP A 153 35.79 -12.05 21.87
CA ASP A 153 36.42 -10.76 21.65
C ASP A 153 36.71 -10.09 22.99
N MET A 154 37.79 -9.30 23.02
CA MET A 154 38.20 -8.54 24.20
C MET A 154 38.66 -7.15 23.78
N GLU A 155 38.20 -6.16 24.52
CA GLU A 155 38.56 -4.75 24.32
C GLU A 155 39.37 -4.25 25.52
N ALA A 156 40.46 -3.54 25.25
CA ALA A 156 41.29 -2.91 26.28
C ALA A 156 40.63 -1.65 26.86
N MET A 157 40.97 -1.34 28.10
CA MET A 157 40.62 -0.07 28.75
C MET A 157 41.39 1.09 28.13
N ASP A 158 40.69 2.19 27.84
CA ASP A 158 41.33 3.42 27.35
C ASP A 158 42.23 3.98 28.47
N PRO A 159 43.54 4.18 28.22
CA PRO A 159 44.48 4.74 29.20
C PRO A 159 44.06 6.12 29.72
N SER A 160 43.24 6.84 28.96
CA SER A 160 42.74 8.19 29.27
C SER A 160 41.76 8.18 30.46
N ILE A 161 40.99 7.10 30.62
CA ILE A 161 39.99 6.94 31.70
C ILE A 161 40.69 6.70 33.05
N LEU A 162 41.82 5.97 33.04
CA LEU A 162 42.66 5.77 34.23
C LEU A 162 43.31 7.06 34.74
N ARG A 163 43.40 8.11 33.91
CA ARG A 163 43.95 9.44 34.25
C ARG A 163 42.87 10.53 34.43
N GLY A 164 41.57 10.18 34.37
CA GLY A 164 40.47 11.13 34.58
C GLY A 164 40.10 12.01 33.36
N GLY A 165 40.52 11.64 32.15
CA GLY A 165 40.17 12.36 30.91
C GLY A 165 38.90 11.85 30.20
N HIS A 166 38.30 12.68 29.34
CA HIS A 166 37.20 12.26 28.45
C HIS A 166 37.71 11.26 27.40
N GLY A 167 37.14 10.04 27.41
CA GLY A 167 37.59 8.92 26.58
C GLY A 167 37.42 9.13 25.08
N SER A 168 38.39 8.65 24.30
CA SER A 168 38.28 8.55 22.85
C SER A 168 37.43 7.32 22.54
N GLY A 169 36.31 7.49 21.84
CA GLY A 169 35.33 6.43 21.57
C GLY A 169 35.81 5.22 20.74
N LYS A 170 37.11 5.10 20.42
CA LYS A 170 37.70 3.92 19.76
C LYS A 170 38.30 2.99 20.81
N LYS A 171 37.59 1.89 21.10
CA LYS A 171 38.10 0.81 21.93
C LYS A 171 39.08 -0.07 21.15
N GLN A 172 40.22 -0.40 21.76
CA GLN A 172 41.26 -1.22 21.13
C GLN A 172 40.97 -2.71 21.36
N LYS A 173 40.87 -3.50 20.28
CA LYS A 173 40.77 -4.96 20.40
C LYS A 173 42.10 -5.58 20.82
N ILE A 174 42.05 -6.55 21.71
CA ILE A 174 43.21 -7.27 22.25
C ILE A 174 43.00 -8.78 22.21
N ASP A 175 44.04 -9.52 21.84
CA ASP A 175 43.99 -10.99 21.80
C ASP A 175 44.21 -11.63 23.17
N ILE A 176 44.93 -10.94 24.06
CA ILE A 176 45.29 -11.40 25.41
C ILE A 176 45.04 -10.23 26.37
N GLY A 177 44.30 -10.50 27.46
CA GLY A 177 43.95 -9.48 28.44
C GLY A 177 43.84 -10.02 29.86
N LEU A 178 43.99 -9.11 30.84
CA LEU A 178 43.77 -9.36 32.26
C LEU A 178 42.37 -8.86 32.64
N LEU A 179 41.52 -9.77 33.15
CA LEU A 179 40.20 -9.41 33.65
C LEU A 179 40.33 -8.71 35.01
N VAL A 180 39.72 -7.54 35.13
CA VAL A 180 39.74 -6.70 36.33
C VAL A 180 38.32 -6.48 36.84
N ALA A 181 38.15 -6.13 38.11
CA ALA A 181 36.83 -5.99 38.72
C ALA A 181 35.90 -4.96 38.06
N ASN A 182 36.46 -4.00 37.31
CA ASN A 182 35.73 -2.99 36.55
C ASN A 182 35.54 -3.34 35.06
N SER A 183 35.90 -4.56 34.63
CA SER A 183 35.61 -5.07 33.29
C SER A 183 34.11 -5.34 33.13
N GLN A 184 33.59 -5.18 31.91
CA GLN A 184 32.22 -5.53 31.55
C GLN A 184 32.18 -6.85 30.78
N VAL A 185 31.44 -7.84 31.27
CA VAL A 185 31.25 -9.12 30.58
C VAL A 185 29.95 -9.08 29.79
N ILE A 186 30.02 -9.43 28.51
CA ILE A 186 28.90 -9.44 27.58
C ILE A 186 28.69 -10.88 27.10
N PHE A 187 27.48 -11.42 27.29
CA PHE A 187 27.16 -12.79 26.86
C PHE A 187 26.50 -12.82 25.48
N GLU A 188 26.93 -13.77 24.66
CA GLU A 188 26.33 -14.12 23.38
C GLU A 188 25.92 -15.60 23.40
N LYS A 189 24.71 -15.93 22.93
CA LYS A 189 24.31 -17.36 22.86
C LYS A 189 25.00 -18.04 21.69
N ALA A 190 25.33 -19.33 21.82
CA ALA A 190 25.77 -20.11 20.66
C ALA A 190 24.62 -20.33 19.66
N GLU A 191 24.92 -20.38 18.35
CA GLU A 191 23.91 -20.42 17.27
C GLU A 191 22.88 -21.54 17.40
N ASN A 192 23.27 -22.69 17.97
CA ASN A 192 22.43 -23.87 18.16
C ASN A 192 22.03 -24.10 19.63
N SER A 193 22.24 -23.12 20.51
CA SER A 193 21.92 -23.25 21.93
C SER A 193 20.47 -22.89 22.24
N SER A 194 19.87 -23.62 23.19
CA SER A 194 18.54 -23.32 23.75
C SER A 194 18.58 -22.39 24.97
N VAL A 195 19.76 -21.86 25.34
CA VAL A 195 19.91 -20.95 26.48
C VAL A 195 19.15 -19.64 26.22
N ILE A 196 18.31 -19.25 27.19
CA ILE A 196 17.56 -17.98 27.16
C ILE A 196 18.25 -16.98 28.10
N LEU A 197 18.80 -15.91 27.53
CA LEU A 197 19.51 -14.86 28.28
C LEU A 197 18.62 -13.62 28.50
N ALA A 198 18.40 -13.27 29.77
CA ALA A 198 17.68 -12.08 30.22
C ALA A 198 18.64 -11.08 30.88
N GLY A 199 18.40 -9.77 30.75
CA GLY A 199 19.25 -8.74 31.37
C GLY A 199 20.01 -7.88 30.34
N LYS A 200 20.85 -6.96 30.85
CA LYS A 200 21.53 -5.92 30.06
C LYS A 200 22.91 -6.34 29.56
N SER A 201 23.55 -7.28 30.25
CA SER A 201 24.91 -7.78 29.96
C SER A 201 24.94 -8.84 28.86
N LYS A 202 24.13 -8.67 27.81
CA LYS A 202 24.12 -9.52 26.61
C LYS A 202 24.49 -8.69 25.39
N THR A 203 25.07 -9.34 24.39
CA THR A 203 25.28 -8.70 23.09
C THR A 203 23.91 -8.22 22.63
N ARG A 204 23.78 -6.91 22.38
CA ARG A 204 22.65 -6.41 21.61
C ARG A 204 22.81 -7.03 20.25
N GLU A 205 22.25 -8.22 20.04
CA GLU A 205 22.14 -8.81 18.71
C GLU A 205 21.67 -7.67 17.83
N SER A 206 22.48 -7.33 16.83
CA SER A 206 22.14 -6.32 15.85
C SER A 206 20.92 -6.87 15.12
N ARG A 207 19.73 -6.65 15.67
CA ARG A 207 18.48 -6.84 14.95
C ARG A 207 18.67 -5.99 13.72
N GLN A 208 18.85 -6.65 12.58
CA GLN A 208 18.92 -5.97 11.30
C GLN A 208 17.72 -5.05 11.30
N SER A 209 17.97 -3.74 11.25
CA SER A 209 16.92 -2.75 11.21
C SER A 209 15.99 -3.17 10.09
N ILE A 210 14.75 -3.56 10.44
CA ILE A 210 13.74 -4.08 9.50
C ILE A 210 13.51 -3.08 8.36
N ILE A 211 13.91 -1.82 8.55
CA ILE A 211 13.77 -0.72 7.61
C ILE A 211 15.15 -0.17 7.24
N SER A 212 15.41 0.01 5.94
CA SER A 212 16.52 0.85 5.46
C SER A 212 16.24 2.32 5.77
N PRO A 213 17.17 3.07 6.38
CA PRO A 213 16.98 4.48 6.70
C PRO A 213 16.79 5.39 5.46
N ASP A 214 17.17 4.92 4.26
CA ASP A 214 17.07 5.68 3.00
C ASP A 214 15.84 5.27 2.17
N TRP A 215 14.63 5.68 2.55
CA TRP A 215 13.44 5.49 1.73
C TRP A 215 13.01 6.81 1.09
N ASN A 216 13.10 6.89 -0.24
CA ASN A 216 12.56 8.00 -1.02
C ASN A 216 11.43 7.48 -1.90
N PHE A 217 10.22 8.01 -1.74
CA PHE A 217 9.01 7.55 -2.44
C PHE A 217 9.13 7.60 -3.96
N GLU A 218 9.72 8.67 -4.49
CA GLU A 218 9.96 8.83 -5.93
C GLU A 218 10.88 7.74 -6.49
N ARG A 219 11.89 7.30 -5.72
CA ARG A 219 12.80 6.22 -6.12
C ARG A 219 12.15 4.85 -6.07
N MET A 220 11.08 4.71 -5.30
CA MET A 220 10.32 3.46 -5.17
C MET A 220 9.24 3.31 -6.26
N GLY A 221 9.07 4.32 -7.12
CA GLY A 221 8.10 4.30 -8.22
C GLY A 221 6.65 4.36 -7.74
N ILE A 222 6.41 4.91 -6.55
CA ILE A 222 5.06 5.23 -6.06
C ILE A 222 4.88 6.75 -6.18
N GLY A 223 3.83 7.18 -6.88
CA GLY A 223 3.45 8.59 -6.98
C GLY A 223 2.03 8.80 -6.49
N GLY A 224 1.78 9.92 -5.82
CA GLY A 224 0.44 10.41 -5.47
C GLY A 224 -0.21 9.76 -4.24
N LEU A 225 0.50 8.89 -3.50
CA LEU A 225 -0.04 8.14 -2.37
C LEU A 225 0.75 8.38 -1.06
N ASP A 226 1.41 9.53 -0.95
CA ASP A 226 2.32 9.84 0.17
C ASP A 226 1.58 9.92 1.51
N LYS A 227 0.35 10.45 1.51
CA LYS A 227 -0.49 10.59 2.72
C LYS A 227 -0.96 9.24 3.22
N GLU A 228 -1.50 8.43 2.31
CA GLU A 228 -1.99 7.08 2.53
C GLU A 228 -0.85 6.20 3.06
N PHE A 229 0.30 6.23 2.39
CA PHE A 229 1.46 5.46 2.80
C PHE A 229 1.98 5.89 4.19
N SER A 230 2.08 7.19 4.46
CA SER A 230 2.51 7.70 5.77
C SER A 230 1.57 7.26 6.90
N ASP A 231 0.26 7.21 6.64
CA ASP A 231 -0.72 6.73 7.62
C ASP A 231 -0.62 5.20 7.84
N ILE A 232 -0.40 4.39 6.79
CA ILE A 232 -0.05 2.96 6.96
C ILE A 232 1.22 2.84 7.80
N PHE A 233 2.24 3.63 7.50
CA PHE A 233 3.52 3.54 8.17
C PHE A 233 3.42 3.84 9.66
N ARG A 234 2.70 4.91 10.00
CA ARG A 234 2.44 5.29 11.38
C ARG A 234 1.61 4.24 12.13
N ARG A 235 0.58 3.67 11.50
CA ARG A 235 -0.34 2.73 12.17
C ARG A 235 0.22 1.30 12.25
N ALA A 236 0.78 0.79 11.17
CA ALA A 236 1.21 -0.62 11.08
C ALA A 236 2.69 -0.81 11.42
N PHE A 237 3.57 0.08 10.94
CA PHE A 237 5.01 -0.13 11.03
C PHE A 237 5.67 0.50 12.26
N ALA A 238 5.09 1.56 12.83
CA ALA A 238 5.67 2.24 14.00
C ALA A 238 6.01 1.27 15.14
N SER A 239 5.10 0.37 15.50
CA SER A 239 5.32 -0.63 16.56
C SER A 239 6.52 -1.56 16.30
N ARG A 240 6.90 -1.75 15.03
CA ARG A 240 8.03 -2.61 14.60
C ARG A 240 9.34 -1.84 14.41
N VAL A 241 9.28 -0.52 14.33
CA VAL A 241 10.45 0.37 14.23
C VAL A 241 10.98 0.73 15.61
N PHE A 242 10.09 0.93 16.59
CA PHE A 242 10.51 1.27 17.94
C PHE A 242 11.22 0.09 18.64
N PRO A 243 12.17 0.39 19.55
CA PRO A 243 12.83 -0.64 20.35
C PRO A 243 11.81 -1.53 21.10
N PRO A 244 12.00 -2.86 21.11
CA PRO A 244 11.07 -3.81 21.72
C PRO A 244 10.82 -3.52 23.20
N ASP A 245 11.85 -3.07 23.93
CA ASP A 245 11.76 -2.76 25.36
C ASP A 245 10.67 -1.71 25.64
N ILE A 246 10.53 -0.71 24.76
CA ILE A 246 9.52 0.34 24.89
C ILE A 246 8.14 -0.22 24.52
N VAL A 247 8.06 -1.06 23.49
CA VAL A 247 6.80 -1.68 23.04
C VAL A 247 6.24 -2.64 24.08
N GLU A 248 7.11 -3.44 24.71
CA GLU A 248 6.76 -4.35 25.81
C GLU A 248 6.29 -3.57 27.04
N GLN A 249 6.96 -2.47 27.40
CA GLN A 249 6.51 -1.57 28.47
C GLN A 249 5.14 -0.94 28.19
N MET A 250 4.85 -0.63 26.93
CA MET A 250 3.53 -0.11 26.51
C MET A 250 2.46 -1.20 26.42
N GLY A 251 2.83 -2.49 26.42
CA GLY A 251 1.91 -3.62 26.26
C GLY A 251 1.20 -3.63 24.90
N CYS A 252 1.75 -2.96 23.88
CA CYS A 252 1.12 -2.85 22.57
C CYS A 252 1.35 -4.12 21.74
N LYS A 253 0.26 -4.72 21.24
CA LYS A 253 0.35 -5.80 20.24
C LYS A 253 0.69 -5.23 18.87
N HIS A 254 1.50 -5.95 18.10
CA HIS A 254 1.78 -5.57 16.71
C HIS A 254 0.56 -5.77 15.83
N VAL A 255 0.38 -4.86 14.87
CA VAL A 255 -0.64 -4.98 13.83
C VAL A 255 -0.34 -6.19 12.96
N LYS A 256 -1.33 -7.08 12.83
CA LYS A 256 -1.23 -8.35 12.09
C LYS A 256 -1.61 -8.22 10.62
N GLY A 257 -2.46 -7.27 10.26
CA GLY A 257 -2.93 -7.17 8.89
C GLY A 257 -3.40 -5.80 8.43
N ILE A 258 -3.20 -5.58 7.13
CA ILE A 258 -3.55 -4.38 6.39
C ILE A 258 -4.47 -4.81 5.23
N LEU A 259 -5.58 -4.12 5.04
CA LEU A 259 -6.46 -4.29 3.88
C LEU A 259 -6.40 -3.03 3.00
N LEU A 260 -5.92 -3.20 1.77
CA LEU A 260 -5.92 -2.18 0.74
C LEU A 260 -7.12 -2.40 -0.17
N TYR A 261 -8.02 -1.42 -0.26
CA TYR A 261 -9.20 -1.51 -1.13
C TYR A 261 -9.37 -0.24 -1.96
N GLY A 262 -10.06 -0.33 -3.08
CA GLY A 262 -10.31 0.83 -3.94
C GLY A 262 -10.57 0.44 -5.39
N PRO A 263 -10.88 1.40 -6.26
CA PRO A 263 -11.12 1.14 -7.68
C PRO A 263 -9.93 0.43 -8.37
N PRO A 264 -10.18 -0.39 -9.41
CA PRO A 264 -9.13 -1.05 -10.17
C PRO A 264 -8.19 -0.01 -10.80
N GLY A 265 -6.93 -0.40 -11.07
CA GLY A 265 -5.96 0.47 -11.74
C GLY A 265 -5.27 1.53 -10.86
N CYS A 266 -5.59 1.62 -9.55
CA CYS A 266 -5.01 2.63 -8.65
C CYS A 266 -3.71 2.20 -7.95
N GLY A 267 -3.00 1.18 -8.45
CA GLY A 267 -1.68 0.81 -7.94
C GLY A 267 -1.64 0.01 -6.63
N LYS A 268 -2.75 -0.60 -6.18
CA LYS A 268 -2.82 -1.41 -4.94
C LYS A 268 -1.76 -2.52 -4.89
N THR A 269 -1.65 -3.30 -5.96
CA THR A 269 -0.65 -4.38 -6.11
C THR A 269 0.78 -3.86 -6.10
N LEU A 270 1.02 -2.70 -6.71
CA LEU A 270 2.34 -2.06 -6.71
C LEU A 270 2.70 -1.61 -5.28
N MET A 271 1.77 -0.97 -4.57
CA MET A 271 1.97 -0.54 -3.19
C MET A 271 2.31 -1.71 -2.27
N ALA A 272 1.56 -2.82 -2.33
CA ALA A 272 1.83 -4.00 -1.51
C ALA A 272 3.21 -4.61 -1.78
N ARG A 273 3.62 -4.72 -3.05
CA ARG A 273 4.95 -5.21 -3.44
C ARG A 273 6.07 -4.31 -2.93
N GLN A 274 5.90 -2.99 -3.03
CA GLN A 274 6.90 -2.03 -2.56
C GLN A 274 7.00 -2.01 -1.03
N ILE A 275 5.88 -2.15 -0.31
CA ILE A 275 5.88 -2.35 1.14
C ILE A 275 6.69 -3.60 1.51
N GLY A 276 6.44 -4.71 0.81
CA GLY A 276 7.17 -5.97 1.02
C GLY A 276 8.68 -5.86 0.72
N LYS A 277 9.07 -5.05 -0.27
CA LYS A 277 10.48 -4.81 -0.63
C LYS A 277 11.18 -3.81 0.31
N MET A 278 10.46 -2.82 0.82
CA MET A 278 10.97 -1.78 1.72
C MET A 278 11.33 -2.35 3.09
N LEU A 279 10.44 -3.17 3.62
CA LEU A 279 10.72 -3.93 4.82
C LEU A 279 11.78 -4.94 4.37
N LYS A 280 13.01 -4.84 4.90
CA LYS A 280 14.07 -5.86 4.79
C LYS A 280 13.66 -7.14 5.54
N ALA A 281 12.38 -7.51 5.44
CA ALA A 281 11.85 -8.77 5.83
C ALA A 281 12.36 -9.85 4.86
N ARG A 282 12.12 -11.09 5.23
CA ARG A 282 12.29 -12.23 4.31
C ARG A 282 11.43 -12.02 3.06
N GLU A 283 11.77 -12.73 1.98
CA GLU A 283 11.05 -12.62 0.71
C GLU A 283 9.52 -12.72 0.93
N PRO A 284 8.73 -11.73 0.47
CA PRO A 284 7.30 -11.72 0.69
C PRO A 284 6.63 -12.85 -0.10
N LYS A 285 5.76 -13.61 0.55
CA LYS A 285 4.95 -14.64 -0.12
C LYS A 285 3.74 -13.97 -0.76
N ILE A 286 3.74 -13.88 -2.08
CA ILE A 286 2.62 -13.33 -2.86
C ILE A 286 1.77 -14.50 -3.33
N VAL A 287 0.48 -14.48 -2.98
CA VAL A 287 -0.49 -15.50 -3.39
C VAL A 287 -1.71 -14.81 -3.98
N ASN A 288 -2.19 -15.31 -5.12
CA ASN A 288 -3.44 -14.82 -5.69
C ASN A 288 -4.64 -15.54 -5.05
N GLY A 289 -5.72 -14.83 -4.75
CA GLY A 289 -6.91 -15.39 -4.10
C GLY A 289 -7.41 -16.68 -4.77
N PRO A 290 -7.65 -16.70 -6.09
CA PRO A 290 -8.08 -17.89 -6.81
C PRO A 290 -7.09 -19.07 -6.77
N GLU A 291 -5.80 -18.81 -6.61
CA GLU A 291 -4.74 -19.85 -6.60
C GLU A 291 -4.86 -20.78 -5.38
N ILE A 292 -5.49 -20.30 -4.30
CA ILE A 292 -5.69 -21.07 -3.07
C ILE A 292 -6.85 -22.06 -3.23
N LEU A 293 -7.78 -21.81 -4.15
CA LEU A 293 -9.02 -22.58 -4.29
C LEU A 293 -8.82 -23.80 -5.18
N ASN A 294 -8.76 -24.98 -4.56
CA ASN A 294 -8.80 -26.27 -5.26
C ASN A 294 -10.20 -26.89 -5.20
N LYS A 295 -10.53 -27.70 -6.21
CA LYS A 295 -11.79 -28.46 -6.28
C LYS A 295 -11.86 -29.60 -5.27
N TYR A 296 -10.72 -30.08 -4.77
CA TYR A 296 -10.63 -31.14 -3.79
C TYR A 296 -10.85 -30.61 -2.37
N VAL A 297 -11.80 -31.21 -1.66
CA VAL A 297 -12.17 -30.81 -0.29
C VAL A 297 -10.94 -30.95 0.64
N GLY A 298 -10.65 -29.89 1.40
CA GLY A 298 -9.55 -29.86 2.37
C GLY A 298 -8.19 -29.44 1.81
N GLU A 299 -7.97 -29.48 0.49
CA GLU A 299 -6.70 -29.02 -0.10
C GLU A 299 -6.52 -27.51 0.03
N SER A 300 -7.58 -26.73 -0.20
CA SER A 300 -7.56 -25.27 -0.06
C SER A 300 -7.17 -24.84 1.37
N GLU A 301 -7.64 -25.57 2.38
CA GLU A 301 -7.26 -25.34 3.79
C GLU A 301 -5.82 -25.74 4.07
N ALA A 302 -5.37 -26.87 3.51
CA ALA A 302 -4.00 -27.33 3.65
C ALA A 302 -3.02 -26.33 3.02
N ASN A 303 -3.37 -25.71 1.89
CA ASN A 303 -2.57 -24.67 1.24
C ASN A 303 -2.44 -23.43 2.13
N ILE A 304 -3.51 -22.99 2.79
CA ILE A 304 -3.43 -21.92 3.80
C ILE A 304 -2.52 -22.35 4.97
N ARG A 305 -2.68 -23.56 5.51
CA ARG A 305 -1.81 -24.03 6.62
C ARG A 305 -0.33 -24.04 6.23
N LYS A 306 -0.01 -24.51 5.02
CA LYS A 306 1.37 -24.51 4.48
C LYS A 306 1.93 -23.09 4.37
N LEU A 307 1.12 -22.10 4.00
CA LEU A 307 1.56 -20.71 3.85
C LEU A 307 2.06 -20.13 5.18
N PHE A 308 1.38 -20.44 6.29
CA PHE A 308 1.71 -19.98 7.64
C PHE A 308 2.69 -20.90 8.41
N ALA A 309 2.91 -22.14 7.96
CA ALA A 309 3.74 -23.12 8.67
C ALA A 309 5.17 -22.61 8.95
N ASP A 310 5.82 -22.02 7.94
CA ASP A 310 7.19 -21.50 8.11
C ASP A 310 7.27 -20.38 9.17
N ALA A 311 6.24 -19.53 9.23
CA ALA A 311 6.16 -18.45 10.21
C ALA A 311 5.87 -18.99 11.62
N GLU A 312 5.03 -20.03 11.73
CA GLU A 312 4.72 -20.74 12.98
C GLU A 312 5.94 -21.45 13.55
N ASP A 313 6.67 -22.19 12.71
CA ASP A 313 7.86 -22.92 13.13
C ASP A 313 8.96 -21.96 13.60
N GLU A 314 9.14 -20.84 12.91
CA GLU A 314 10.11 -19.81 13.33
C GLU A 314 9.68 -19.10 14.60
N GLN A 315 8.39 -18.81 14.78
CA GLN A 315 7.85 -18.25 16.03
C GLN A 315 8.07 -19.20 17.20
N LYS A 316 7.88 -20.51 17.00
CA LYS A 316 8.11 -21.54 18.03
C LYS A 316 9.58 -21.68 18.40
N ARG A 317 10.51 -21.52 17.44
CA ARG A 317 11.95 -21.64 17.65
C ARG A 317 12.59 -20.40 18.28
N LEU A 318 12.22 -19.20 17.82
CA LEU A 318 12.91 -17.94 18.15
C LEU A 318 12.08 -16.98 19.00
N GLY A 319 10.79 -17.25 19.20
CA GLY A 319 9.93 -16.47 20.09
C GLY A 319 9.85 -14.98 19.71
N ALA A 320 10.23 -14.11 20.63
CA ALA A 320 10.20 -12.65 20.41
C ALA A 320 11.28 -12.14 19.43
N ASN A 321 12.24 -12.99 19.04
CA ASN A 321 13.31 -12.65 18.10
C ASN A 321 13.03 -13.15 16.67
N SER A 322 11.86 -13.73 16.40
CA SER A 322 11.51 -14.23 15.07
C SER A 322 11.45 -13.10 14.05
N GLY A 323 11.93 -13.38 12.83
CA GLY A 323 11.85 -12.44 11.73
C GLY A 323 10.40 -12.18 11.27
N LEU A 324 10.14 -11.01 10.70
CA LEU A 324 8.84 -10.69 10.11
C LEU A 324 8.61 -11.50 8.83
N HIS A 325 7.51 -12.23 8.78
CA HIS A 325 6.97 -12.89 7.57
C HIS A 325 5.83 -12.06 6.98
N ILE A 326 5.96 -11.71 5.71
CA ILE A 326 4.95 -10.92 4.98
C ILE A 326 4.22 -11.84 4.01
N ILE A 327 2.89 -11.86 4.12
CA ILE A 327 2.00 -12.62 3.24
C ILE A 327 1.09 -11.62 2.53
N ILE A 328 1.13 -11.62 1.19
CA ILE A 328 0.35 -10.72 0.35
C ILE A 328 -0.72 -11.54 -0.37
N PHE A 329 -1.99 -11.22 -0.12
CA PHE A 329 -3.14 -11.79 -0.84
C PHE A 329 -3.66 -10.77 -1.85
N ASP A 330 -3.55 -11.09 -3.13
CA ASP A 330 -4.27 -10.37 -4.18
C ASP A 330 -5.68 -10.94 -4.35
N GLU A 331 -6.65 -10.10 -4.70
CA GLU A 331 -8.06 -10.49 -4.87
C GLU A 331 -8.62 -11.30 -3.68
N ILE A 332 -8.40 -10.81 -2.45
CA ILE A 332 -8.79 -11.51 -1.22
C ILE A 332 -10.31 -11.76 -1.15
N ASP A 333 -11.12 -10.97 -1.85
CA ASP A 333 -12.57 -11.17 -1.98
C ASP A 333 -12.96 -12.46 -2.73
N ALA A 334 -12.04 -13.07 -3.49
CA ALA A 334 -12.27 -14.38 -4.10
C ALA A 334 -12.36 -15.50 -3.03
N ILE A 335 -11.54 -15.41 -1.98
CA ILE A 335 -11.46 -16.40 -0.90
C ILE A 335 -12.32 -16.03 0.31
N CYS A 336 -12.46 -14.73 0.60
CA CYS A 336 -13.03 -14.22 1.84
C CYS A 336 -14.43 -13.63 1.68
N LYS A 337 -15.31 -14.33 0.96
CA LYS A 337 -16.70 -13.90 0.74
C LYS A 337 -17.51 -13.94 2.04
N GLN A 338 -18.55 -13.11 2.11
CA GLN A 338 -19.50 -13.12 3.21
C GLN A 338 -20.17 -14.51 3.36
N ARG A 339 -20.09 -15.05 4.56
CA ARG A 339 -20.63 -16.39 4.90
C ARG A 339 -22.14 -16.44 4.72
N GLY A 340 -22.65 -17.58 4.26
CA GLY A 340 -24.10 -17.81 4.15
C GLY A 340 -24.75 -17.22 2.90
N SER A 341 -23.99 -16.62 1.97
CA SER A 341 -24.50 -16.28 0.64
C SER A 341 -24.68 -17.57 -0.18
N MET A 342 -25.78 -18.29 0.04
CA MET A 342 -26.09 -19.64 -0.48
C MET A 342 -26.21 -19.78 -2.02
N ALA A 343 -25.90 -18.74 -2.79
CA ALA A 343 -25.99 -18.79 -4.25
C ALA A 343 -24.71 -19.34 -4.90
N GLY A 344 -24.54 -20.66 -4.88
CA GLY A 344 -23.79 -21.37 -5.94
C GLY A 344 -22.38 -21.88 -5.63
N SER A 345 -21.85 -21.79 -4.42
CA SER A 345 -20.54 -22.37 -4.08
C SER A 345 -20.63 -23.46 -3.02
N THR A 346 -19.94 -24.59 -3.24
CA THR A 346 -19.68 -25.59 -2.21
C THR A 346 -19.10 -24.90 -0.98
N GLY A 347 -19.51 -25.26 0.24
CA GLY A 347 -19.12 -24.60 1.51
C GLY A 347 -17.61 -24.52 1.82
N VAL A 348 -16.75 -24.87 0.84
CA VAL A 348 -15.30 -24.70 0.82
C VAL A 348 -14.89 -23.25 1.10
N HIS A 349 -15.61 -22.25 0.58
CA HIS A 349 -15.27 -20.85 0.88
C HIS A 349 -15.38 -20.55 2.38
N ASP A 350 -16.44 -21.01 3.04
CA ASP A 350 -16.64 -20.76 4.47
C ASP A 350 -15.54 -21.44 5.32
N THR A 351 -15.12 -22.65 4.95
CA THR A 351 -14.07 -23.37 5.69
C THR A 351 -12.69 -22.74 5.49
N VAL A 352 -12.39 -22.24 4.29
CA VAL A 352 -11.16 -21.49 3.98
C VAL A 352 -11.09 -20.19 4.80
N VAL A 353 -12.19 -19.44 4.92
CA VAL A 353 -12.23 -18.22 5.75
C VAL A 353 -12.02 -18.56 7.23
N ASN A 354 -12.67 -19.61 7.74
CA ASN A 354 -12.45 -20.07 9.11
C ASN A 354 -10.99 -20.46 9.38
N GLN A 355 -10.36 -21.15 8.43
CA GLN A 355 -8.96 -21.53 8.54
C GLN A 355 -8.03 -20.32 8.56
N LEU A 356 -8.28 -19.30 7.72
CA LEU A 356 -7.51 -18.05 7.71
C LEU A 356 -7.67 -17.28 9.02
N LEU A 357 -8.90 -17.15 9.52
CA LEU A 357 -9.18 -16.50 10.81
C LEU A 357 -8.48 -17.18 11.98
N SER A 358 -8.52 -18.52 12.01
CA SER A 358 -7.83 -19.32 13.03
C SER A 358 -6.31 -19.13 12.96
N LYS A 359 -5.73 -18.91 11.78
CA LYS A 359 -4.29 -18.67 11.64
C LYS A 359 -3.86 -17.25 12.04
N ILE A 360 -4.72 -16.24 11.87
CA ILE A 360 -4.40 -14.85 12.26
C ILE A 360 -4.63 -14.62 13.76
N ASP A 361 -5.73 -15.14 14.30
CA ASP A 361 -6.27 -14.77 15.62
C ASP A 361 -6.57 -15.99 16.52
N GLY A 362 -6.10 -17.17 16.14
CA GLY A 362 -6.32 -18.40 16.91
C GLY A 362 -5.56 -18.45 18.23
N VAL A 363 -5.63 -19.62 18.86
CA VAL A 363 -5.03 -19.89 20.19
C VAL A 363 -3.52 -19.69 20.18
N GLU A 364 -2.84 -20.06 19.08
CA GLU A 364 -1.43 -19.76 18.85
C GLU A 364 -1.31 -18.38 18.17
N GLN A 365 -1.15 -17.32 18.96
CA GLN A 365 -1.00 -15.96 18.41
C GLN A 365 0.38 -15.76 17.76
N LEU A 366 0.38 -15.58 16.45
CA LEU A 366 1.57 -15.20 15.68
C LEU A 366 1.76 -13.68 15.72
N ASN A 367 2.87 -13.24 16.33
CA ASN A 367 3.24 -11.81 16.39
C ASN A 367 4.25 -11.42 15.28
N ASN A 368 4.88 -12.42 14.66
CA ASN A 368 5.89 -12.27 13.62
C ASN A 368 5.32 -12.28 12.19
N ILE A 369 4.00 -12.15 12.01
CA ILE A 369 3.35 -12.12 10.70
C ILE A 369 2.79 -10.73 10.37
N LEU A 370 2.74 -10.41 9.08
CA LEU A 370 1.99 -9.31 8.51
C LEU A 370 1.25 -9.79 7.26
N VAL A 371 -0.08 -9.71 7.29
CA VAL A 371 -0.95 -10.08 6.18
C VAL A 371 -1.42 -8.82 5.45
N ILE A 372 -1.13 -8.69 4.16
CA ILE A 372 -1.61 -7.59 3.33
C ILE A 372 -2.66 -8.15 2.37
N GLY A 373 -3.91 -7.79 2.55
CA GLY A 373 -5.00 -8.14 1.64
C GLY A 373 -5.28 -7.01 0.66
N MET A 374 -5.58 -7.34 -0.59
CA MET A 374 -5.97 -6.38 -1.62
C MET A 374 -7.32 -6.77 -2.22
N THR A 375 -8.21 -5.80 -2.41
CA THR A 375 -9.51 -6.03 -3.05
C THR A 375 -10.00 -4.82 -3.84
N ASN A 376 -10.84 -5.07 -4.85
CA ASN A 376 -11.62 -4.02 -5.50
C ASN A 376 -13.02 -3.86 -4.86
N ARG A 377 -13.47 -4.86 -4.09
CA ARG A 377 -14.84 -5.01 -3.60
C ARG A 377 -14.85 -5.26 -2.09
N PRO A 378 -14.65 -4.21 -1.27
CA PRO A 378 -14.67 -4.36 0.18
C PRO A 378 -16.03 -4.83 0.71
N ASP A 379 -17.12 -4.59 -0.04
CA ASP A 379 -18.49 -5.01 0.25
C ASP A 379 -18.67 -6.54 0.30
N LEU A 380 -17.83 -7.28 -0.42
CA LEU A 380 -17.92 -8.74 -0.47
C LEU A 380 -17.17 -9.44 0.67
N ILE A 381 -16.29 -8.71 1.38
CA ILE A 381 -15.42 -9.31 2.38
C ILE A 381 -16.20 -9.61 3.67
N ASP A 382 -15.90 -10.75 4.28
CA ASP A 382 -16.43 -11.11 5.60
C ASP A 382 -16.01 -10.09 6.68
N GLU A 383 -17.01 -9.45 7.31
CA GLU A 383 -16.87 -8.55 8.45
C GLU A 383 -16.04 -9.13 9.61
N ALA A 384 -16.00 -10.46 9.77
CA ALA A 384 -15.17 -11.10 10.79
C ALA A 384 -13.67 -10.88 10.57
N LEU A 385 -13.20 -10.76 9.33
CA LEU A 385 -11.80 -10.44 9.02
C LEU A 385 -11.48 -8.96 9.25
N LEU A 386 -12.48 -8.10 9.07
CA LEU A 386 -12.39 -6.65 9.18
C LEU A 386 -12.36 -6.14 10.63
N ARG A 387 -12.40 -7.02 11.63
CA ARG A 387 -12.36 -6.65 13.05
C ARG A 387 -10.92 -6.29 13.49
N PRO A 388 -10.76 -5.30 14.40
CA PRO A 388 -9.46 -4.99 14.99
C PRO A 388 -8.78 -6.23 15.59
N GLY A 389 -7.46 -6.33 15.43
CA GLY A 389 -6.67 -7.53 15.76
C GLY A 389 -6.45 -8.51 14.61
N ARG A 390 -7.20 -8.38 13.50
CA ARG A 390 -7.03 -9.15 12.25
C ARG A 390 -6.58 -8.22 11.13
N LEU A 391 -7.47 -7.84 10.21
CA LEU A 391 -7.24 -6.78 9.23
C LEU A 391 -7.64 -5.43 9.85
N GLU A 392 -6.80 -4.95 10.75
CA GLU A 392 -7.07 -3.75 11.56
C GLU A 392 -6.98 -2.47 10.73
N VAL A 393 -5.93 -2.34 9.90
CA VAL A 393 -5.71 -1.15 9.09
C VAL A 393 -6.42 -1.33 7.76
N LYS A 394 -7.50 -0.59 7.55
CA LYS A 394 -8.23 -0.55 6.28
C LYS A 394 -7.87 0.76 5.58
N MET A 395 -7.35 0.67 4.37
CA MET A 395 -6.97 1.84 3.59
C MET A 395 -7.66 1.83 2.24
N GLU A 396 -8.38 2.91 1.98
CA GLU A 396 -8.93 3.21 0.66
C GLU A 396 -7.84 3.85 -0.21
N ILE A 397 -7.49 3.21 -1.31
CA ILE A 397 -6.60 3.75 -2.35
C ILE A 397 -7.50 4.28 -3.46
N GLY A 398 -7.68 5.60 -3.46
CA GLY A 398 -8.50 6.32 -4.43
C GLY A 398 -7.80 6.60 -5.76
N LEU A 399 -8.48 7.35 -6.62
CA LEU A 399 -7.89 7.92 -7.83
C LEU A 399 -6.85 8.99 -7.44
N PRO A 400 -5.77 9.15 -8.21
CA PRO A 400 -4.73 10.13 -7.91
C PRO A 400 -5.24 11.58 -8.10
N ASP A 401 -4.90 12.43 -7.13
CA ASP A 401 -5.03 13.89 -7.23
C ASP A 401 -4.17 14.43 -8.38
N GLU A 402 -4.39 15.68 -8.81
CA GLU A 402 -3.62 16.31 -9.90
C GLU A 402 -2.11 16.28 -9.65
N THR A 403 -1.67 16.60 -8.43
CA THR A 403 -0.27 16.50 -8.01
C THR A 403 0.25 15.06 -8.06
N GLY A 404 -0.60 14.09 -7.67
CA GLY A 404 -0.30 12.67 -7.79
C GLY A 404 -0.17 12.20 -9.24
N ARG A 405 -1.02 12.69 -10.15
CA ARG A 405 -0.91 12.41 -11.59
C ARG A 405 0.40 12.93 -12.17
N ILE A 406 0.81 14.14 -11.78
CA ILE A 406 2.12 14.71 -12.17
C ILE A 406 3.25 13.79 -11.71
N GLN A 407 3.23 13.33 -10.46
CA GLN A 407 4.24 12.41 -9.93
C GLN A 407 4.26 11.08 -10.70
N ILE A 408 3.10 10.47 -10.96
CA ILE A 408 2.98 9.21 -11.72
C ILE A 408 3.52 9.39 -13.15
N LEU A 409 3.10 10.43 -13.86
CA LEU A 409 3.58 10.73 -15.20
C LEU A 409 5.10 11.00 -15.21
N ASN A 410 5.63 11.70 -14.20
CA ASN A 410 7.08 11.91 -14.06
C ASN A 410 7.83 10.59 -13.88
N ILE A 411 7.30 9.64 -13.09
CA ILE A 411 7.91 8.32 -12.88
C ILE A 411 7.97 7.55 -14.20
N HIS A 412 6.85 7.47 -14.94
CA HIS A 412 6.82 6.72 -16.20
C HIS A 412 7.60 7.40 -17.33
N THR A 413 7.73 8.74 -17.30
CA THR A 413 8.51 9.49 -18.30
C THR A 413 9.99 9.67 -17.92
N ALA A 414 10.41 9.39 -16.68
CA ALA A 414 11.78 9.58 -16.22
C ALA A 414 12.80 8.85 -17.11
N ARG A 415 12.58 7.56 -17.40
CA ARG A 415 13.45 6.76 -18.27
C ARG A 415 13.48 7.30 -19.70
N MET A 416 12.39 7.87 -20.21
CA MET A 416 12.36 8.48 -21.55
C MET A 416 13.16 9.78 -21.59
N ARG A 417 13.08 10.58 -20.52
CA ARG A 417 13.85 11.83 -20.37
C ARG A 417 15.35 11.56 -20.25
N GLU A 418 15.74 10.58 -19.44
CA GLU A 418 17.14 10.17 -19.27
C GLU A 418 17.77 9.77 -20.61
N ASN A 419 17.01 9.08 -21.46
CA ASN A 419 17.46 8.64 -22.79
C ASN A 419 17.21 9.68 -23.91
N LYS A 420 16.74 10.89 -23.58
CA LYS A 420 16.43 11.98 -24.55
C LYS A 420 15.43 11.60 -25.66
N LEU A 421 14.51 10.67 -25.35
CA LEU A 421 13.44 10.21 -26.24
C LEU A 421 12.12 10.94 -26.03
N LEU A 422 12.06 11.87 -25.07
CA LEU A 422 10.93 12.77 -24.85
C LEU A 422 11.25 14.13 -25.46
N ALA A 423 10.38 14.62 -26.34
CA ALA A 423 10.55 15.94 -26.93
C ALA A 423 10.31 17.06 -25.89
N SER A 424 10.90 18.23 -26.11
CA SER A 424 10.84 19.36 -25.18
C SER A 424 9.49 20.09 -25.18
N ASP A 425 8.58 19.74 -26.09
CA ASP A 425 7.22 20.27 -26.22
C ASP A 425 6.23 19.61 -25.24
N VAL A 426 6.62 18.52 -24.58
CA VAL A 426 5.74 17.79 -23.65
C VAL A 426 5.81 18.41 -22.25
N ASP A 427 4.74 19.08 -21.84
CA ASP A 427 4.55 19.48 -20.44
C ASP A 427 3.68 18.46 -19.69
N VAL A 428 4.24 17.84 -18.65
CA VAL A 428 3.52 16.88 -17.80
C VAL A 428 2.42 17.55 -16.98
N LYS A 429 2.54 18.85 -16.67
CA LYS A 429 1.47 19.55 -15.96
C LYS A 429 0.24 19.72 -16.83
N GLU A 430 0.44 20.09 -18.09
CA GLU A 430 -0.64 20.15 -19.09
C GLU A 430 -1.35 18.79 -19.19
N LEU A 431 -0.59 17.70 -19.36
CA LEU A 431 -1.16 16.36 -19.43
C LEU A 431 -1.96 15.99 -18.17
N ALA A 432 -1.47 16.35 -16.98
CA ALA A 432 -2.15 16.04 -15.73
C ALA A 432 -3.50 16.77 -15.55
N VAL A 433 -3.64 17.96 -16.14
CA VAL A 433 -4.89 18.74 -16.16
C VAL A 433 -5.90 18.12 -17.11
N GLU A 434 -5.45 17.64 -18.28
CA GLU A 434 -6.31 17.00 -19.28
C GLU A 434 -6.73 15.57 -18.87
N THR A 435 -5.87 14.82 -18.18
CA THR A 435 -6.15 13.43 -17.74
C THR A 435 -6.96 13.38 -16.44
N LYS A 436 -8.09 14.07 -16.36
CA LYS A 436 -8.97 14.03 -15.17
C LYS A 436 -9.53 12.62 -14.94
N ASN A 437 -9.51 12.16 -13.69
CA ASN A 437 -9.92 10.81 -13.25
C ASN A 437 -9.17 9.61 -13.84
N TYR A 438 -8.04 9.81 -14.52
CA TYR A 438 -7.23 8.68 -14.95
C TYR A 438 -6.63 8.01 -13.71
N SER A 439 -6.79 6.70 -13.62
CA SER A 439 -6.11 5.84 -12.66
C SER A 439 -4.63 5.70 -13.01
N GLY A 440 -3.81 5.23 -12.07
CA GLY A 440 -2.37 5.03 -12.30
C GLY A 440 -2.08 4.11 -13.50
N ALA A 441 -2.86 3.04 -13.67
CA ALA A 441 -2.74 2.12 -14.80
C ALA A 441 -3.16 2.77 -16.14
N GLU A 442 -4.15 3.65 -16.13
CA GLU A 442 -4.57 4.39 -17.34
C GLU A 442 -3.55 5.46 -17.74
N LEU A 443 -2.91 6.12 -16.76
CA LEU A 443 -1.79 7.04 -17.00
C LEU A 443 -0.57 6.31 -17.58
N GLU A 444 -0.24 5.13 -17.05
CA GLU A 444 0.79 4.27 -17.63
C GLU A 444 0.41 3.85 -19.06
N GLY A 445 -0.86 3.48 -19.25
CA GLY A 445 -1.44 3.20 -20.55
C GLY A 445 -1.22 4.35 -21.53
N LEU A 446 -1.50 5.59 -21.11
CA LEU A 446 -1.40 6.78 -21.98
C LEU A 446 0.03 7.00 -22.46
N VAL A 447 1.00 6.84 -21.55
CA VAL A 447 2.43 6.91 -21.91
C VAL A 447 2.80 5.80 -22.89
N ARG A 448 2.31 4.57 -22.67
CA ARG A 448 2.56 3.43 -23.57
C ARG A 448 1.90 3.62 -24.95
N ALA A 449 0.68 4.15 -25.00
CA ALA A 449 -0.01 4.43 -26.26
C ALA A 449 0.73 5.53 -27.05
N ALA A 450 1.11 6.62 -26.40
CA ALA A 450 1.90 7.69 -27.02
C ALA A 450 3.24 7.17 -27.56
N GLN A 451 3.92 6.28 -26.83
CA GLN A 451 5.12 5.59 -27.32
C GLN A 451 4.83 4.75 -28.57
N SER A 452 3.74 3.98 -28.58
CA SER A 452 3.34 3.16 -29.73
C SER A 452 3.00 4.02 -30.94
N THR A 453 2.29 5.13 -30.74
CA THR A 453 1.94 6.08 -31.80
C THR A 453 3.19 6.70 -32.40
N ALA A 454 4.13 7.13 -31.55
CA ALA A 454 5.42 7.64 -31.99
C ALA A 454 6.22 6.58 -32.77
N MET A 455 6.30 5.34 -32.27
CA MET A 455 6.97 4.24 -32.99
C MET A 455 6.32 3.98 -34.36
N ASN A 456 4.98 4.00 -34.42
CA ASN A 456 4.23 3.76 -35.66
C ASN A 456 4.50 4.84 -36.71
N ARG A 457 4.74 6.11 -36.32
CA ARG A 457 5.13 7.18 -37.28
C ARG A 457 6.41 6.87 -38.06
N HIS A 458 7.29 6.06 -37.51
CA HIS A 458 8.58 5.71 -38.12
C HIS A 458 8.59 4.33 -38.80
N ILE A 459 7.52 3.53 -38.62
CA ILE A 459 7.33 2.27 -39.34
C ILE A 459 6.63 2.59 -40.66
N LYS A 460 7.34 2.46 -41.79
CA LYS A 460 6.70 2.57 -43.11
C LYS A 460 5.89 1.32 -43.37
N ALA A 461 4.58 1.46 -43.53
CA ALA A 461 3.71 0.40 -44.00
C ALA A 461 3.99 0.11 -45.49
N SER A 462 5.02 -0.70 -45.75
CA SER A 462 5.23 -1.40 -47.03
C SER A 462 5.09 -2.91 -46.78
N ASN A 463 4.92 -3.70 -47.85
CA ASN A 463 4.70 -5.15 -47.81
C ASN A 463 5.77 -5.95 -47.04
N THR A 464 6.92 -5.33 -46.73
CA THR A 464 7.92 -5.79 -45.77
C THR A 464 8.08 -4.74 -44.67
N VAL A 465 7.94 -5.15 -43.40
CA VAL A 465 8.17 -4.27 -42.23
C VAL A 465 9.68 -4.01 -42.13
N GLU A 466 10.17 -3.01 -42.87
CA GLU A 466 11.56 -2.56 -42.79
C GLU A 466 11.66 -1.37 -41.83
N VAL A 467 12.36 -1.58 -40.71
CA VAL A 467 12.68 -0.52 -39.76
C VAL A 467 13.89 0.25 -40.28
N ASN A 468 13.69 1.50 -40.68
CA ASN A 468 14.78 2.40 -41.03
C ASN A 468 15.55 2.79 -39.75
N MET A 469 16.66 2.10 -39.46
CA MET A 469 17.50 2.31 -38.27
C MET A 469 17.89 3.79 -38.06
N GLU A 470 18.23 4.53 -39.11
CA GLU A 470 18.58 5.96 -39.03
C GLU A 470 17.43 6.86 -38.56
N THR A 471 16.18 6.49 -38.85
CA THR A 471 15.01 7.23 -38.38
C THR A 471 14.57 6.80 -36.99
N ALA A 472 14.89 5.57 -36.59
CA ALA A 472 14.62 5.05 -35.25
C ALA A 472 15.51 5.72 -34.18
N GLU A 473 16.76 6.07 -34.52
CA GLU A 473 17.66 6.81 -33.62
C GLU A 473 17.20 8.25 -33.35
N LYS A 474 16.36 8.83 -34.21
CA LYS A 474 15.78 10.18 -34.06
C LYS A 474 14.37 10.16 -33.46
N LEU A 475 13.89 8.99 -33.02
CA LEU A 475 12.55 8.85 -32.47
C LEU A 475 12.41 9.68 -31.19
N GLN A 476 11.46 10.60 -31.20
CA GLN A 476 11.06 11.35 -30.02
C GLN A 476 9.53 11.34 -29.90
N VAL A 477 9.06 11.09 -28.68
CA VAL A 477 7.64 11.17 -28.34
C VAL A 477 7.31 12.64 -28.11
N SER A 478 6.39 13.15 -28.91
CA SER A 478 5.98 14.56 -28.98
C SER A 478 4.63 14.80 -28.29
N ARG A 479 4.29 16.06 -28.04
CA ARG A 479 2.97 16.44 -27.47
C ARG A 479 1.81 15.94 -28.33
N ILE A 480 1.99 15.93 -29.66
CA ILE A 480 0.96 15.48 -30.61
C ILE A 480 0.63 14.00 -30.40
N ASP A 481 1.63 13.17 -30.09
CA ASP A 481 1.41 11.74 -29.85
C ASP A 481 0.57 11.51 -28.58
N PHE A 482 0.84 12.28 -27.51
CA PHE A 482 0.04 12.21 -26.28
C PHE A 482 -1.41 12.66 -26.51
N MET A 483 -1.63 13.77 -27.22
CA MET A 483 -2.97 14.27 -27.50
C MET A 483 -3.75 13.33 -28.43
N ALA A 484 -3.08 12.71 -29.41
CA ALA A 484 -3.68 11.71 -30.29
C ALA A 484 -4.13 10.47 -29.48
N SER A 485 -3.28 9.96 -28.58
CA SER A 485 -3.62 8.80 -27.77
C SER A 485 -4.68 9.10 -26.70
N LEU A 486 -4.75 10.33 -26.17
CA LEU A 486 -5.82 10.75 -25.27
C LEU A 486 -7.20 10.70 -25.97
N ASN A 487 -7.26 11.18 -27.21
CA ASN A 487 -8.52 11.27 -27.95
C ASN A 487 -8.99 9.92 -28.53
N ASN A 488 -8.06 9.07 -28.96
CA ASN A 488 -8.39 7.90 -29.76
C ASN A 488 -8.20 6.56 -29.03
N ASP A 489 -7.13 6.43 -28.23
CA ASP A 489 -6.69 5.11 -27.76
C ASP A 489 -7.18 4.79 -26.35
N ILE A 490 -7.09 5.75 -25.43
CA ILE A 490 -7.33 5.50 -24.00
C ILE A 490 -8.39 6.42 -23.44
N LYS A 491 -9.55 5.82 -23.19
CA LYS A 491 -10.67 6.45 -22.50
C LYS A 491 -10.64 6.10 -21.02
N PRO A 492 -10.99 7.04 -20.13
CA PRO A 492 -11.05 6.77 -18.70
C PRO A 492 -12.19 5.78 -18.41
N ALA A 493 -11.93 4.73 -17.64
CA ALA A 493 -12.94 3.80 -17.15
C ALA A 493 -13.86 4.45 -16.12
N PHE A 494 -13.35 5.43 -15.36
CA PHE A 494 -14.12 6.23 -14.41
C PHE A 494 -14.41 7.63 -14.95
N GLY A 495 -15.70 7.93 -15.16
CA GLY A 495 -16.19 9.28 -15.46
C GLY A 495 -16.69 9.50 -16.88
N THR A 496 -16.43 10.70 -17.40
CA THR A 496 -16.94 11.28 -18.65
C THR A 496 -16.43 10.54 -19.87
N ASN A 497 -17.26 9.70 -20.46
CA ASN A 497 -17.05 9.23 -21.81
C ASN A 497 -17.50 10.35 -22.76
N GLN A 498 -16.56 11.09 -23.37
CA GLN A 498 -16.85 12.27 -24.19
C GLN A 498 -17.77 11.94 -25.38
N GLU A 499 -17.70 10.71 -25.90
CA GLU A 499 -18.61 10.18 -26.92
C GLU A 499 -20.07 10.07 -26.43
N ASP A 500 -20.29 9.71 -25.16
CA ASP A 500 -21.64 9.67 -24.60
C ASP A 500 -22.26 11.08 -24.65
N TYR A 501 -21.51 12.14 -24.37
CA TYR A 501 -22.02 13.52 -24.40
C TYR A 501 -22.35 14.00 -25.81
N ALA A 502 -21.50 13.68 -26.79
CA ALA A 502 -21.77 13.99 -28.19
C ALA A 502 -23.08 13.37 -28.68
N SER A 503 -23.45 12.19 -28.15
CA SER A 503 -24.74 11.57 -28.47
C SER A 503 -25.96 12.33 -27.91
N TYR A 504 -25.81 13.00 -26.76
CA TYR A 504 -26.88 13.81 -26.15
C TYR A 504 -26.96 15.23 -26.73
N ILE A 505 -25.84 15.77 -27.24
CA ILE A 505 -25.72 17.11 -27.82
C ILE A 505 -25.37 16.98 -29.32
N MET A 506 -26.31 16.52 -30.15
CA MET A 506 -26.06 16.29 -31.57
C MET A 506 -25.82 17.59 -32.37
N ASN A 507 -26.62 18.63 -32.12
CA ASN A 507 -26.62 19.88 -32.91
C ASN A 507 -26.10 21.09 -32.12
N GLY A 508 -25.33 20.85 -31.05
CA GLY A 508 -24.98 21.90 -30.10
C GLY A 508 -26.18 22.43 -29.31
N ILE A 509 -25.96 23.53 -28.58
CA ILE A 509 -27.02 24.27 -27.88
C ILE A 509 -27.30 25.57 -28.63
N ILE A 510 -28.54 25.71 -29.09
CA ILE A 510 -29.02 26.87 -29.84
C ILE A 510 -29.63 27.85 -28.84
N ARG A 511 -29.05 29.05 -28.73
CA ARG A 511 -29.56 30.12 -27.85
C ARG A 511 -30.66 30.92 -28.54
N TRP A 512 -31.79 30.26 -28.79
CA TRP A 512 -32.93 30.85 -29.53
C TRP A 512 -33.71 31.93 -28.76
N GLY A 513 -33.36 32.22 -27.51
CA GLY A 513 -33.92 33.32 -26.75
C GLY A 513 -33.47 33.34 -25.29
N ASP A 514 -33.91 34.39 -24.58
CA ASP A 514 -33.59 34.64 -23.16
C ASP A 514 -33.83 33.43 -22.24
N PRO A 515 -34.89 32.59 -22.39
CA PRO A 515 -35.10 31.47 -21.48
C PRO A 515 -33.95 30.44 -21.48
N VAL A 516 -33.27 30.27 -22.61
CA VAL A 516 -32.13 29.34 -22.71
C VAL A 516 -30.91 29.93 -22.02
N SER A 517 -30.65 31.22 -22.24
CA SER A 517 -29.55 31.94 -21.58
C SER A 517 -29.75 31.96 -20.06
N ALA A 518 -30.95 32.30 -19.60
CA ALA A 518 -31.31 32.30 -18.17
C ALA A 518 -31.15 30.91 -17.54
N ALA A 519 -31.58 29.83 -18.22
CA ALA A 519 -31.42 28.48 -17.70
C ALA A 519 -29.94 28.04 -17.59
N LEU A 520 -29.08 28.48 -18.50
CA LEU A 520 -27.63 28.23 -18.43
C LEU A 520 -26.96 29.08 -17.33
N GLU A 521 -27.36 30.33 -17.18
CA GLU A 521 -26.89 31.22 -16.11
C GLU A 521 -27.29 30.68 -14.71
N ASP A 522 -28.54 30.28 -14.54
CA ASP A 522 -29.02 29.62 -13.32
C ASP A 522 -28.27 28.30 -13.07
N GLY A 523 -28.00 27.53 -14.12
CA GLY A 523 -27.18 26.32 -14.06
C GLY A 523 -25.77 26.60 -13.54
N GLU A 524 -25.10 27.62 -14.07
CA GLU A 524 -23.76 28.06 -13.63
C GLU A 524 -23.77 28.51 -12.17
N LEU A 525 -24.78 29.25 -11.73
CA LEU A 525 -24.93 29.66 -10.32
C LEU A 525 -25.03 28.45 -9.38
N LEU A 526 -25.76 27.40 -9.78
CA LEU A 526 -25.90 26.16 -9.00
C LEU A 526 -24.60 25.34 -8.97
N VAL A 527 -23.87 25.32 -10.08
CA VAL A 527 -22.52 24.73 -10.15
C VAL A 527 -21.59 25.44 -9.18
N GLN A 528 -21.58 26.77 -9.19
CA GLN A 528 -20.76 27.58 -8.28
C GLN A 528 -21.17 27.39 -6.81
N GLN A 529 -22.47 27.30 -6.52
CA GLN A 529 -22.96 26.98 -5.18
C GLN A 529 -22.42 25.63 -4.71
N THR A 530 -22.45 24.61 -5.55
CA THR A 530 -21.93 23.29 -5.23
C THR A 530 -20.42 23.33 -5.01
N LYS A 531 -19.68 24.11 -5.80
CA LYS A 531 -18.21 24.21 -5.69
C LYS A 531 -17.77 24.95 -4.43
N ASN A 532 -18.41 26.08 -4.12
CA ASN A 532 -17.96 27.03 -3.10
C ASN A 532 -18.59 26.82 -1.72
N SER A 533 -19.80 26.25 -1.63
CA SER A 533 -20.49 26.06 -0.36
C SER A 533 -20.00 24.80 0.35
N ASP A 534 -19.72 24.91 1.65
CA ASP A 534 -19.49 23.76 2.53
C ASP A 534 -20.72 23.40 3.37
N ARG A 535 -21.71 24.30 3.43
CA ARG A 535 -22.98 24.08 4.15
C ARG A 535 -23.95 23.22 3.37
N THR A 536 -23.93 23.33 2.04
CA THR A 536 -24.79 22.60 1.11
C THR A 536 -23.94 21.72 0.21
N PRO A 537 -23.42 20.57 0.72
CA PRO A 537 -22.60 19.67 -0.07
C PRO A 537 -23.39 18.91 -1.14
N LEU A 538 -24.72 18.96 -1.06
CA LEU A 538 -25.64 18.36 -2.01
C LEU A 538 -26.55 19.47 -2.57
N VAL A 539 -26.59 19.59 -3.89
CA VAL A 539 -27.53 20.48 -4.59
C VAL A 539 -28.27 19.63 -5.63
N SER A 540 -29.59 19.68 -5.59
CA SER A 540 -30.46 18.94 -6.52
C SER A 540 -31.32 19.93 -7.30
N VAL A 541 -31.24 19.88 -8.63
CA VAL A 541 -32.01 20.73 -9.54
C VAL A 541 -32.86 19.88 -10.47
N LEU A 542 -34.10 20.28 -10.71
CA LEU A 542 -35.00 19.66 -11.68
C LEU A 542 -35.21 20.60 -12.87
N LEU A 543 -34.84 20.14 -14.07
CA LEU A 543 -35.21 20.77 -15.33
C LEU A 543 -36.57 20.26 -15.77
N GLU A 544 -37.57 21.12 -15.72
CA GLU A 544 -38.93 20.81 -16.16
C GLU A 544 -39.29 21.55 -17.45
N GLY A 545 -40.22 21.00 -18.22
CA GLY A 545 -40.74 21.67 -19.41
C GLY A 545 -41.42 20.69 -20.35
N PRO A 546 -42.09 21.17 -21.41
CA PRO A 546 -42.79 20.30 -22.37
C PRO A 546 -41.86 19.27 -23.03
N PRO A 547 -42.39 18.15 -23.56
CA PRO A 547 -41.58 17.20 -24.31
C PRO A 547 -40.91 17.88 -25.51
N ASN A 548 -39.73 17.39 -25.91
CA ASN A 548 -38.95 17.91 -27.06
C ASN A 548 -38.38 19.33 -26.90
N SER A 549 -38.39 19.93 -25.71
CA SER A 549 -37.80 21.26 -25.45
C SER A 549 -36.27 21.26 -25.31
N GLY A 550 -35.61 20.09 -25.28
CA GLY A 550 -34.14 19.99 -25.22
C GLY A 550 -33.54 19.94 -23.81
N LYS A 551 -34.33 19.59 -22.79
CA LYS A 551 -33.91 19.52 -21.38
C LYS A 551 -32.68 18.65 -21.15
N THR A 552 -32.64 17.44 -21.73
CA THR A 552 -31.51 16.51 -21.62
C THR A 552 -30.22 17.12 -22.17
N ALA A 553 -30.31 17.80 -23.32
CA ALA A 553 -29.15 18.47 -23.93
C ALA A 553 -28.67 19.64 -23.06
N LEU A 554 -29.59 20.42 -22.48
CA LEU A 554 -29.26 21.49 -21.53
C LEU A 554 -28.62 20.94 -20.24
N ALA A 555 -29.16 19.86 -19.66
CA ALA A 555 -28.57 19.19 -18.50
C ALA A 555 -27.15 18.69 -18.78
N ALA A 556 -26.95 18.06 -19.95
CA ALA A 556 -25.65 17.61 -20.40
C ALA A 556 -24.68 18.79 -20.58
N LYS A 557 -25.15 19.92 -21.12
CA LYS A 557 -24.33 21.12 -21.31
C LYS A 557 -23.92 21.79 -19.99
N ILE A 558 -24.87 21.98 -19.07
CA ILE A 558 -24.58 22.50 -17.71
C ILE A 558 -23.57 21.60 -17.00
N SER A 559 -23.72 20.28 -17.17
CA SER A 559 -22.79 19.32 -16.59
C SER A 559 -21.40 19.42 -17.22
N GLU A 560 -21.29 19.55 -18.54
CA GLU A 560 -20.02 19.74 -19.25
C GLU A 560 -19.32 21.04 -18.81
N ASP A 561 -20.06 22.14 -18.79
CA ASP A 561 -19.55 23.48 -18.44
C ASP A 561 -19.12 23.55 -16.97
N SER A 562 -19.67 22.69 -16.09
CA SER A 562 -19.23 22.59 -14.69
C SER A 562 -17.76 22.20 -14.52
N GLN A 563 -17.19 21.51 -15.52
CA GLN A 563 -15.84 20.94 -15.50
C GLN A 563 -15.55 20.09 -14.25
N PHE A 564 -16.59 19.53 -13.62
CA PHE A 564 -16.42 18.66 -12.47
C PHE A 564 -15.61 17.42 -12.88
N PRO A 565 -14.76 16.89 -11.99
CA PRO A 565 -13.98 15.69 -12.26
C PRO A 565 -14.89 14.55 -12.70
N PHE A 566 -15.92 14.21 -11.92
CA PHE A 566 -16.81 13.11 -12.24
C PHE A 566 -18.16 13.62 -12.74
N ILE A 567 -18.52 13.30 -13.97
CA ILE A 567 -19.85 13.57 -14.50
C ILE A 567 -20.42 12.29 -15.10
N LYS A 568 -21.64 11.91 -14.72
CA LYS A 568 -22.31 10.72 -15.25
C LYS A 568 -23.78 10.96 -15.54
N ILE A 569 -24.22 10.55 -16.72
CA ILE A 569 -25.63 10.58 -17.13
C ILE A 569 -26.25 9.20 -16.88
N CYS A 570 -27.25 9.18 -16.01
CA CYS A 570 -28.15 8.08 -15.74
C CYS A 570 -29.35 8.18 -16.69
N SER A 571 -29.21 7.60 -17.89
CA SER A 571 -30.29 7.50 -18.88
C SER A 571 -30.99 6.13 -18.83
N PRO A 572 -32.32 6.07 -19.06
CA PRO A 572 -33.06 4.83 -19.27
C PRO A 572 -32.51 3.95 -20.40
N ASP A 573 -31.85 4.55 -21.40
CA ASP A 573 -31.36 3.84 -22.60
C ASP A 573 -30.32 2.77 -22.25
N LYS A 574 -29.55 2.99 -21.16
CA LYS A 574 -28.55 2.05 -20.66
C LYS A 574 -29.15 0.97 -19.75
N MET A 575 -30.45 1.05 -19.45
CA MET A 575 -31.15 0.17 -18.51
C MET A 575 -32.35 -0.55 -19.18
N ILE A 576 -32.37 -0.60 -20.51
CA ILE A 576 -33.43 -1.28 -21.27
C ILE A 576 -33.45 -2.78 -20.92
N GLY A 577 -34.61 -3.31 -20.59
CA GLY A 577 -34.81 -4.72 -20.23
C GLY A 577 -34.38 -5.10 -18.81
N HIS A 578 -33.89 -4.14 -18.01
CA HIS A 578 -33.59 -4.38 -16.60
C HIS A 578 -34.88 -4.55 -15.78
N SER A 579 -34.86 -5.49 -14.82
CA SER A 579 -35.86 -5.53 -13.76
C SER A 579 -35.74 -4.33 -12.83
N GLU A 580 -36.78 -4.05 -12.04
CA GLU A 580 -36.77 -2.95 -11.06
C GLU A 580 -35.57 -3.03 -10.11
N ILE A 581 -35.22 -4.23 -9.67
CA ILE A 581 -34.06 -4.48 -8.80
C ILE A 581 -32.75 -4.15 -9.52
N ALA A 582 -32.61 -4.57 -10.78
CA ALA A 582 -31.42 -4.29 -11.57
C ALA A 582 -31.28 -2.79 -11.88
N LYS A 583 -32.39 -2.07 -12.12
CA LYS A 583 -32.40 -0.60 -12.24
C LYS A 583 -31.94 0.07 -10.95
N CYS A 584 -32.50 -0.31 -9.81
CA CYS A 584 -32.09 0.20 -8.49
C CYS A 584 -30.60 -0.04 -8.21
N GLN A 585 -30.07 -1.23 -8.54
CA GLN A 585 -28.66 -1.54 -8.39
C GLN A 585 -27.77 -0.69 -9.31
N ALA A 586 -28.19 -0.47 -10.57
CA ALA A 586 -27.47 0.37 -11.51
C ALA A 586 -27.43 1.84 -11.05
N ILE A 587 -28.57 2.39 -10.63
CA ILE A 587 -28.66 3.75 -10.08
C ILE A 587 -27.79 3.86 -8.82
N LYS A 588 -27.92 2.91 -7.88
CA LYS A 588 -27.11 2.88 -6.66
C LYS A 588 -25.61 2.89 -6.97
N LYS A 589 -25.16 2.10 -7.93
CA LYS A 589 -23.76 2.06 -8.37
C LYS A 589 -23.28 3.41 -8.91
N ILE A 590 -24.09 4.10 -9.73
CA ILE A 590 -23.76 5.44 -10.27
C ILE A 590 -23.53 6.44 -9.12
N PHE A 591 -24.41 6.45 -8.13
CA PHE A 591 -24.26 7.33 -6.97
C PHE A 591 -23.08 6.95 -6.07
N GLU A 592 -22.83 5.65 -5.86
CA GLU A 592 -21.66 5.17 -5.11
C GLU A 592 -20.34 5.56 -5.79
N ASP A 593 -20.28 5.51 -7.12
CA ASP A 593 -19.13 5.99 -7.88
C ASP A 593 -19.01 7.52 -7.82
N ALA A 594 -20.12 8.25 -7.89
CA ALA A 594 -20.14 9.71 -7.72
C ALA A 594 -19.65 10.14 -6.33
N TYR A 595 -19.95 9.35 -5.29
CA TYR A 595 -19.45 9.59 -3.93
C TYR A 595 -17.96 9.35 -3.78
N LYS A 596 -17.24 8.77 -4.73
CA LYS A 596 -15.77 8.59 -4.63
C LYS A 596 -15.01 9.87 -5.03
N SER A 597 -15.61 10.69 -5.88
CA SER A 597 -15.03 11.96 -6.34
C SER A 597 -15.20 13.08 -5.31
N GLN A 598 -14.27 14.05 -5.30
CA GLN A 598 -14.40 15.26 -4.47
C GLN A 598 -15.53 16.17 -4.96
N LEU A 599 -15.66 16.31 -6.28
CA LEU A 599 -16.74 17.04 -6.95
C LEU A 599 -17.35 16.10 -7.99
N SER A 600 -18.67 15.94 -7.96
CA SER A 600 -19.38 15.11 -8.91
C SER A 600 -20.69 15.75 -9.37
N CYS A 601 -21.06 15.51 -10.64
CA CYS A 601 -22.35 15.85 -11.20
C CYS A 601 -23.02 14.57 -11.73
N VAL A 602 -24.26 14.32 -11.32
CA VAL A 602 -25.07 13.19 -11.79
C VAL A 602 -26.32 13.75 -12.47
N VAL A 603 -26.48 13.43 -13.75
CA VAL A 603 -27.70 13.76 -14.50
C VAL A 603 -28.63 12.55 -14.45
N VAL A 604 -29.84 12.71 -13.93
CA VAL A 604 -30.91 11.70 -13.96
C VAL A 604 -31.87 12.10 -15.07
N ASP A 605 -31.75 11.43 -16.21
CA ASP A 605 -32.48 11.81 -17.42
C ASP A 605 -33.84 11.09 -17.52
N ASP A 606 -34.85 11.80 -18.03
CA ASP A 606 -36.23 11.35 -18.23
C ASP A 606 -36.75 10.52 -17.05
N ILE A 607 -36.90 11.16 -15.90
CA ILE A 607 -37.29 10.50 -14.63
C ILE A 607 -38.56 9.65 -14.80
N GLU A 608 -39.55 10.15 -15.54
CA GLU A 608 -40.78 9.39 -15.83
C GLU A 608 -40.53 8.07 -16.57
N ARG A 609 -39.51 7.98 -17.42
CA ARG A 609 -39.13 6.76 -18.13
C ARG A 609 -38.33 5.82 -17.25
N LEU A 610 -37.46 6.34 -16.38
CA LEU A 610 -36.77 5.51 -15.38
C LEU A 610 -37.75 4.81 -14.43
N LEU A 611 -38.83 5.50 -14.07
CA LEU A 611 -39.92 4.99 -13.23
C LEU A 611 -40.92 4.09 -13.96
N ASP A 612 -40.76 3.86 -15.27
CA ASP A 612 -41.71 3.15 -16.13
C ASP A 612 -43.15 3.71 -16.04
N TYR A 613 -43.29 5.03 -15.89
CA TYR A 613 -44.58 5.66 -15.66
C TYR A 613 -45.49 5.61 -16.90
N VAL A 614 -46.70 5.08 -16.71
CA VAL A 614 -47.74 5.01 -17.74
C VAL A 614 -49.00 5.75 -17.28
N PRO A 615 -49.57 6.66 -18.08
CA PRO A 615 -50.74 7.46 -17.68
C PRO A 615 -52.05 6.65 -17.70
N ILE A 616 -52.13 5.54 -18.44
CA ILE A 616 -53.33 4.68 -18.52
C ILE A 616 -53.37 3.77 -17.28
N GLY A 617 -54.05 4.24 -16.24
CA GLY A 617 -54.00 3.66 -14.90
C GLY A 617 -52.60 3.86 -14.31
N PRO A 618 -52.39 4.82 -13.38
CA PRO A 618 -51.06 5.26 -12.99
C PRO A 618 -50.26 4.08 -12.42
N ARG A 619 -49.43 3.49 -13.28
CA ARG A 619 -48.52 2.40 -12.96
C ARG A 619 -47.11 2.94 -13.10
N PHE A 620 -46.30 2.66 -12.08
CA PHE A 620 -44.90 3.04 -12.01
C PHE A 620 -44.18 2.09 -11.05
N SER A 621 -42.86 2.01 -11.19
CA SER A 621 -42.01 1.20 -10.32
C SER A 621 -41.74 1.94 -9.00
N ASN A 622 -42.57 1.66 -7.98
CA ASN A 622 -42.41 2.26 -6.65
C ASN A 622 -41.03 1.96 -6.03
N MET A 623 -40.44 0.78 -6.30
CA MET A 623 -39.09 0.46 -5.82
C MET A 623 -38.04 1.46 -6.31
N VAL A 624 -38.11 1.85 -7.59
CA VAL A 624 -37.18 2.82 -8.20
C VAL A 624 -37.45 4.22 -7.66
N LEU A 625 -38.73 4.59 -7.48
CA LEU A 625 -39.13 5.86 -6.89
C LEU A 625 -38.53 6.05 -5.49
N GLN A 626 -38.74 5.08 -4.60
CA GLN A 626 -38.22 5.14 -3.23
C GLN A 626 -36.69 5.19 -3.21
N ALA A 627 -36.03 4.42 -4.08
CA ALA A 627 -34.58 4.45 -4.19
C ALA A 627 -34.07 5.85 -4.60
N LEU A 628 -34.70 6.48 -5.60
CA LEU A 628 -34.35 7.83 -6.05
C LEU A 628 -34.61 8.89 -4.97
N LEU A 629 -35.75 8.85 -4.29
CA LEU A 629 -36.06 9.79 -3.20
C LEU A 629 -35.01 9.75 -2.08
N VAL A 630 -34.55 8.55 -1.72
CA VAL A 630 -33.48 8.37 -0.73
C VAL A 630 -32.15 8.92 -1.25
N LEU A 631 -31.80 8.64 -2.52
CA LEU A 631 -30.55 9.10 -3.11
C LEU A 631 -30.49 10.62 -3.31
N LEU A 632 -31.61 11.26 -3.65
CA LEU A 632 -31.74 12.72 -3.80
C LEU A 632 -31.56 13.47 -2.48
N LYS A 633 -31.84 12.83 -1.33
CA LYS A 633 -31.71 13.42 0.01
C LYS A 633 -30.45 12.98 0.75
N LYS A 634 -29.72 11.98 0.25
CA LYS A 634 -28.55 11.41 0.92
C LYS A 634 -27.34 12.34 0.76
N PRO A 635 -26.80 12.94 1.83
CA PRO A 635 -25.61 13.77 1.71
C PRO A 635 -24.37 12.92 1.37
N PRO A 636 -23.45 13.44 0.55
CA PRO A 636 -22.18 12.77 0.30
C PRO A 636 -21.30 12.71 1.56
N PRO A 637 -20.30 11.81 1.61
CA PRO A 637 -19.31 11.78 2.69
C PRO A 637 -18.58 13.12 2.87
N LYS A 638 -18.04 13.35 4.07
CA LYS A 638 -17.37 14.62 4.43
C LYS A 638 -16.28 14.99 3.40
N GLY A 639 -16.27 16.26 2.98
CA GLY A 639 -15.31 16.80 2.03
C GLY A 639 -15.60 16.49 0.56
N ARG A 640 -16.74 15.83 0.26
CA ARG A 640 -17.19 15.55 -1.10
C ARG A 640 -18.47 16.33 -1.39
N LYS A 641 -18.64 16.81 -2.62
CA LYS A 641 -19.80 17.62 -3.05
C LYS A 641 -20.43 17.03 -4.31
N LEU A 642 -21.75 17.06 -4.35
CA LEU A 642 -22.57 16.41 -5.39
C LEU A 642 -23.62 17.37 -5.93
N LEU A 643 -23.65 17.54 -7.24
CA LEU A 643 -24.71 18.18 -8.01
C LEU A 643 -25.57 17.11 -8.67
N ILE A 644 -26.88 17.16 -8.50
CA ILE A 644 -27.83 16.26 -9.18
C ILE A 644 -28.72 17.09 -10.08
N ILE A 645 -28.79 16.73 -11.36
CA ILE A 645 -29.67 17.37 -12.35
C ILE A 645 -30.71 16.34 -12.81
N GLY A 646 -31.97 16.53 -12.45
CA GLY A 646 -33.08 15.73 -12.95
C GLY A 646 -33.70 16.36 -14.19
N THR A 647 -34.17 15.57 -15.15
CA THR A 647 -35.02 16.06 -16.24
C THR A 647 -36.39 15.40 -16.20
N THR A 648 -37.45 16.19 -16.44
CA THR A 648 -38.80 15.66 -16.60
C THR A 648 -39.61 16.43 -17.62
N SER A 649 -40.45 15.72 -18.38
CA SER A 649 -41.45 16.31 -19.26
C SER A 649 -42.82 16.49 -18.61
N ARG A 650 -43.05 15.92 -17.42
CA ARG A 650 -44.34 15.96 -16.71
C ARG A 650 -44.17 16.30 -15.24
N LYS A 651 -44.13 17.61 -14.94
CA LYS A 651 -44.08 18.15 -13.58
C LYS A 651 -45.23 17.63 -12.70
N ASP A 652 -46.44 17.62 -13.23
CA ASP A 652 -47.66 17.30 -12.49
C ASP A 652 -47.57 15.91 -11.83
N VAL A 653 -46.98 14.94 -12.55
CA VAL A 653 -46.78 13.57 -12.07
C VAL A 653 -45.77 13.52 -10.92
N LEU A 654 -44.66 14.26 -11.04
CA LEU A 654 -43.63 14.30 -9.99
C LEU A 654 -44.14 15.03 -8.74
N GLN A 655 -45.07 15.97 -8.90
CA GLN A 655 -45.72 16.65 -7.79
C GLN A 655 -46.65 15.70 -7.03
N GLU A 656 -47.44 14.86 -7.72
CA GLU A 656 -48.26 13.82 -7.08
C GLU A 656 -47.42 12.75 -6.36
N MET A 657 -46.19 12.50 -6.83
CA MET A 657 -45.24 11.54 -6.24
C MET A 657 -44.38 12.13 -5.12
N GLU A 658 -44.59 13.39 -4.71
CA GLU A 658 -43.77 14.13 -3.72
C GLU A 658 -42.27 14.18 -4.06
N MET A 659 -41.91 13.94 -5.33
CA MET A 659 -40.52 13.96 -5.78
C MET A 659 -40.02 15.38 -6.00
N LEU A 660 -40.91 16.31 -6.33
CA LEU A 660 -40.57 17.72 -6.52
C LEU A 660 -39.97 18.33 -5.24
N ASP A 661 -40.53 17.99 -4.07
CA ASP A 661 -40.03 18.46 -2.76
C ASP A 661 -38.67 17.87 -2.36
N ALA A 662 -38.20 16.82 -3.06
CA ALA A 662 -36.86 16.28 -2.88
C ALA A 662 -35.78 17.08 -3.64
N PHE A 663 -36.18 17.87 -4.65
CA PHE A 663 -35.28 18.77 -5.36
C PHE A 663 -35.15 20.11 -4.63
N SER A 664 -33.95 20.67 -4.63
CA SER A 664 -33.68 21.96 -3.98
C SER A 664 -34.24 23.13 -4.78
N THR A 665 -34.23 23.02 -6.11
CA THR A 665 -34.74 24.05 -7.02
C THR A 665 -35.24 23.44 -8.33
N THR A 666 -36.10 24.17 -9.04
CA THR A 666 -36.65 23.77 -10.34
C THR A 666 -36.41 24.87 -11.36
N ILE A 667 -35.88 24.52 -12.54
CA ILE A 667 -35.70 25.45 -13.67
C ILE A 667 -36.70 25.07 -14.76
N HIS A 668 -37.52 26.03 -15.18
CA HIS A 668 -38.53 25.83 -16.21
C HIS A 668 -37.99 26.17 -17.60
N ILE A 669 -38.06 25.22 -18.53
CA ILE A 669 -37.64 25.38 -19.92
C ILE A 669 -38.89 25.43 -20.81
N PRO A 670 -39.33 26.63 -21.24
CA PRO A 670 -40.52 26.78 -22.07
C PRO A 670 -40.26 26.35 -23.52
N ASN A 671 -41.34 26.06 -24.25
CA ASN A 671 -41.29 25.93 -25.70
C ASN A 671 -41.17 27.31 -26.38
N ILE A 672 -40.78 27.31 -27.66
CA ILE A 672 -40.73 28.51 -28.48
C ILE A 672 -42.16 29.01 -28.69
N SER A 673 -42.43 30.23 -28.19
CA SER A 673 -43.78 30.81 -28.17
C SER A 673 -43.88 32.13 -28.93
N LYS A 674 -42.78 32.87 -29.07
CA LYS A 674 -42.73 34.12 -29.83
C LYS A 674 -42.20 33.86 -31.24
N VAL A 675 -42.72 34.62 -32.21
CA VAL A 675 -42.22 34.59 -33.59
C VAL A 675 -40.77 35.05 -33.67
N GLU A 676 -40.38 36.05 -32.86
CA GLU A 676 -39.01 36.55 -32.75
C GLU A 676 -38.03 35.43 -32.36
N GLN A 677 -38.38 34.63 -31.35
CA GLN A 677 -37.60 33.48 -30.88
C GLN A 677 -37.45 32.40 -31.96
N LEU A 678 -38.51 32.19 -32.75
CA LEU A 678 -38.48 31.23 -33.86
C LEU A 678 -37.56 31.72 -34.99
N MET A 679 -37.57 33.02 -35.30
CA MET A 679 -36.69 33.61 -36.30
C MET A 679 -35.23 33.57 -35.88
N GLU A 680 -34.95 33.89 -34.61
CA GLU A 680 -33.62 33.76 -34.02
C GLU A 680 -33.11 32.32 -34.12
N ALA A 681 -33.97 31.33 -33.83
CA ALA A 681 -33.62 29.92 -33.98
C ALA A 681 -33.25 29.56 -35.43
N PHE A 682 -34.01 30.05 -36.43
CA PHE A 682 -33.68 29.82 -37.85
C PHE A 682 -32.40 30.52 -38.29
N GLU A 683 -32.11 31.69 -37.71
CA GLU A 683 -30.89 32.43 -38.00
C GLU A 683 -29.66 31.69 -37.53
N LEU A 684 -29.67 31.22 -36.27
CA LEU A 684 -28.60 30.42 -35.69
C LEU A 684 -28.43 29.07 -36.39
N LEU A 685 -29.52 28.46 -36.87
CA LEU A 685 -29.48 27.19 -37.60
C LEU A 685 -29.09 27.31 -39.07
N GLY A 686 -29.19 28.51 -39.65
CA GLY A 686 -28.85 28.75 -41.06
C GLY A 686 -29.73 28.00 -42.08
N SER A 687 -30.90 27.49 -41.69
CA SER A 687 -31.65 26.53 -42.53
C SER A 687 -32.52 27.16 -43.63
N PHE A 688 -32.91 28.44 -43.46
CA PHE A 688 -33.75 29.18 -44.41
C PHE A 688 -33.08 30.49 -44.82
N ASN A 689 -33.29 30.91 -46.07
CA ASN A 689 -32.86 32.20 -46.61
C ASN A 689 -33.67 33.37 -46.02
N GLU A 690 -33.15 34.60 -46.06
CA GLU A 690 -33.87 35.79 -45.57
C GLU A 690 -35.28 35.95 -46.17
N LYS A 691 -35.43 35.68 -47.47
CA LYS A 691 -36.74 35.72 -48.16
C LYS A 691 -37.72 34.67 -47.64
N GLU A 692 -37.22 33.47 -47.35
CA GLU A 692 -38.01 32.36 -46.82
C GLU A 692 -38.42 32.65 -45.37
N ARG A 693 -37.48 33.15 -44.55
CA ARG A 693 -37.76 33.59 -43.17
C ARG A 693 -38.82 34.69 -43.13
N ALA A 694 -38.75 35.68 -44.02
CA ALA A 694 -39.76 36.73 -44.13
C ALA A 694 -41.16 36.18 -44.49
N MET A 695 -41.22 35.19 -45.40
CA MET A 695 -42.48 34.50 -45.74
C MET A 695 -43.04 33.71 -44.56
N ILE A 696 -42.19 32.98 -43.83
CA ILE A 696 -42.59 32.25 -42.62
C ILE A 696 -43.04 33.22 -41.52
N ALA A 697 -42.31 34.32 -41.30
CA ALA A 697 -42.65 35.33 -40.31
C ALA A 697 -44.04 35.91 -40.56
N LYS A 698 -44.35 36.23 -41.82
CA LYS A 698 -45.67 36.73 -42.23
C LYS A 698 -46.76 35.68 -42.06
N ALA A 699 -46.48 34.41 -42.35
CA ALA A 699 -47.46 33.32 -42.23
C ALA A 699 -47.81 32.99 -40.77
N VAL A 700 -46.85 33.15 -39.86
CA VAL A 700 -46.97 32.79 -38.44
C VAL A 700 -47.35 34.01 -37.57
N GLN A 701 -47.37 35.21 -38.15
CA GLN A 701 -47.70 36.44 -37.43
C GLN A 701 -49.12 36.40 -36.86
N GLY A 702 -49.23 36.45 -35.53
CA GLY A 702 -50.53 36.43 -34.83
C GLY A 702 -51.03 35.03 -34.43
N GLN A 703 -50.31 33.95 -34.76
CA GLN A 703 -50.60 32.59 -34.30
C GLN A 703 -49.91 32.28 -32.95
N ARG A 704 -50.45 31.32 -32.20
CA ARG A 704 -49.91 30.93 -30.88
C ARG A 704 -48.95 29.76 -31.04
N LEU A 705 -47.66 30.07 -31.13
CA LEU A 705 -46.62 29.06 -31.22
C LEU A 705 -46.42 28.30 -29.89
N GLY A 706 -46.18 27.00 -29.99
CA GLY A 706 -45.95 26.12 -28.84
C GLY A 706 -45.00 24.97 -29.14
N ILE A 707 -43.95 25.20 -29.95
CA ILE A 707 -43.10 24.14 -30.49
C ILE A 707 -41.78 23.97 -29.71
N GLY A 708 -41.39 22.73 -29.44
CA GLY A 708 -40.11 22.39 -28.82
C GLY A 708 -38.97 22.35 -29.85
N ILE A 709 -37.76 22.74 -29.46
CA ILE A 709 -36.59 22.86 -30.35
C ILE A 709 -36.24 21.54 -31.07
N LYS A 710 -36.35 20.38 -30.39
CA LYS A 710 -36.05 19.08 -31.01
C LYS A 710 -37.05 18.73 -32.11
N LYS A 711 -38.32 19.10 -31.91
CA LYS A 711 -39.37 18.90 -32.91
C LYS A 711 -39.21 19.89 -34.07
N LEU A 712 -38.87 21.14 -33.77
CA LEU A 712 -38.58 22.17 -34.78
C LEU A 712 -37.47 21.71 -35.74
N LEU A 713 -36.35 21.20 -35.22
CA LEU A 713 -35.26 20.64 -36.03
C LEU A 713 -35.74 19.55 -36.99
N MET A 714 -36.59 18.63 -36.50
CA MET A 714 -37.17 17.59 -37.33
C MET A 714 -38.06 18.15 -38.46
N LEU A 715 -38.87 19.17 -38.15
CA LEU A 715 -39.73 19.82 -39.16
C LEU A 715 -38.92 20.58 -40.22
N ILE A 716 -37.84 21.25 -39.79
CA ILE A 716 -36.91 21.95 -40.69
C ILE A 716 -36.29 20.93 -41.65
N GLU A 717 -35.77 19.82 -41.13
CA GLU A 717 -35.10 18.80 -41.94
C GLU A 717 -36.06 18.14 -42.93
N MET A 718 -37.29 17.84 -42.50
CA MET A 718 -38.34 17.33 -43.38
C MET A 718 -38.71 18.32 -44.50
N ALA A 719 -38.77 19.62 -44.19
CA ALA A 719 -39.05 20.65 -45.17
C ALA A 719 -37.87 20.85 -46.14
N ALA A 720 -36.63 20.68 -45.69
CA ALA A 720 -35.43 20.81 -46.51
C ALA A 720 -35.34 19.77 -47.64
N GLN A 721 -35.95 18.59 -47.45
CA GLN A 721 -36.02 17.52 -48.47
C GLN A 721 -36.97 17.85 -49.63
N MET A 722 -37.84 18.86 -49.51
CA MET A 722 -38.70 19.31 -50.60
C MET A 722 -37.93 20.23 -51.57
N ASP A 723 -38.43 20.31 -52.80
CA ASP A 723 -37.96 21.29 -53.79
C ASP A 723 -38.00 22.72 -53.22
N PRO A 724 -37.01 23.58 -53.55
CA PRO A 724 -36.85 24.93 -52.97
C PRO A 724 -38.15 25.75 -52.92
N ASP A 725 -38.97 25.69 -53.98
CA ASP A 725 -40.22 26.46 -54.08
C ASP A 725 -41.31 25.98 -53.11
N TYR A 726 -41.25 24.73 -52.64
CA TYR A 726 -42.25 24.12 -51.78
C TYR A 726 -41.82 24.01 -50.31
N ARG A 727 -40.55 24.29 -49.98
CA ARG A 727 -39.99 24.15 -48.62
C ARG A 727 -40.78 24.95 -47.59
N VAL A 728 -40.97 26.24 -47.84
CA VAL A 728 -41.69 27.15 -46.93
C VAL A 728 -43.13 26.69 -46.72
N ARG A 729 -43.82 26.33 -47.81
CA ARG A 729 -45.21 25.88 -47.76
C ARG A 729 -45.35 24.57 -46.97
N LYS A 730 -44.42 23.63 -47.17
CA LYS A 730 -44.41 22.36 -46.42
C LYS A 730 -44.12 22.60 -44.94
N PHE A 731 -43.14 23.45 -44.62
CA PHE A 731 -42.83 23.79 -43.23
C PHE A 731 -44.01 24.40 -42.49
N VAL A 732 -44.68 25.40 -43.09
CA VAL A 732 -45.87 26.05 -42.48
C VAL A 732 -47.02 25.04 -42.29
N SER A 733 -47.24 24.15 -43.27
CA SER A 733 -48.24 23.08 -43.14
C SER A 733 -47.93 22.14 -41.97
N LEU A 734 -46.67 21.73 -41.82
CA LEU A 734 -46.24 20.86 -40.72
C LEU A 734 -46.34 21.56 -39.36
N LEU A 735 -46.05 22.86 -39.31
CA LEU A 735 -46.15 23.67 -38.10
C LEU A 735 -47.61 23.78 -37.62
N GLN A 736 -48.56 23.96 -38.55
CA GLN A 736 -49.99 24.00 -38.26
C GLN A 736 -50.52 22.65 -37.77
N GLU A 737 -50.05 21.53 -38.32
CA GLU A 737 -50.44 20.17 -37.90
C GLU A 737 -50.03 19.85 -36.45
N GLU A 738 -48.91 20.39 -35.97
CA GLU A 738 -48.41 20.18 -34.60
C GLU A 738 -49.08 21.09 -33.55
N GLY A 739 -50.06 21.91 -33.95
CA GLY A 739 -50.90 22.68 -33.02
C GLY A 739 -50.33 24.06 -32.65
N ALA A 740 -49.64 24.72 -33.58
CA ALA A 740 -49.20 26.13 -33.48
C ALA A 740 -50.09 27.08 -34.30
#